data_AF-A0AA41W4E3-F1
#
_entry.id   AF-A0AA41W4E3-F1
#
_cell.length_a   1.000
_cell.length_b   1.000
_cell.length_c   1.000
_cell.angle_alpha   90.00
_cell.angle_beta   90.00
_cell.angle_gamma   90.00
#
_symmetry.space_group_name_H-M   'P 1'
#
loop_
_entity.id
_entity.type
_entity.pdbx_description
1 polymer ?
#
loop_
_entity_poly.entity_id
_entity_poly.type
_entity_poly.pdbx_seq_one_letter_code
_entity_poly.pdbx_strand_id
1 'polypeptide(L)'
;MYKLNHLAVGVRRAMLMSGVILAPAISSSAIGQESSPQAMNSDETEVIQVKGIRGSLNKSLADKRLSDQVIDTINSEDIGKLPDNNIAEALQRVTGVQIGRDRGGQGSSFQIRGMSENRVEIDGRSLLGNSADSRSNSFTGISSSLFDGIQVIKSPSASDTEGSLGGTIRLVTRKPLSTEKDKLSGTLKFGHDDYLGEKYDPEVNMFASSRWDFGGGELGALINISYEDYNQRTDQYDNNGWRTLLPSQYEIGLAGHTDDNGDRIYADHPGHDVWIPEAGRYERSDFSRERLGIDSTIQFAPNDDSEIYLTMNYIEFDTETNESKTNIQFPNWENSKFSVAYHQEDALRLQNSQDGTLNDFVLSGIGTSFESENWWEVSQWMARVNPSVKEENQDQYSVALGGKYHGENWKLSAEISTGESNKDTKDLNVNIRPYWDNSRLETIDYSMREGNYPNLDVYFPNDVTFDSPEGWFFTNSWGRDSDNTLTEDAAKVDFEYELDSVIHTIKSGVRYASRNVERHRYQLRDPYDGKTTINWHYRNNNNNFWELHIPVGGEPVPGFEYAPDSVSGLITSDSDAIFSDGTPQNYESNWRNPMTLGNSSYNEYLELTNILFALDDVNQETGETYDGPASVYDESYLYPYDITEDTFAIYLQFDFEGDIGDIGYRGNFGARYVRTEADIKALSKIQELPIYREDDTDGELNICQFSGYNGDVYDPNHVLGATGLCGEYDIRNFESERVENTYNDFLPSANISFDVYDDMIVRLAAARVMSRPDPAKLTPSLNLATGTKNATKGNPYLNPYEADQFDLSYEWYFAEASMLSATLFYKDVKSFLKTETYQEIVGEDVDRNYDNCTVARIGSTIDRDLNGDGIYDPDEALYCSAEVADGDLVTIKEERNGESGTVKGIEIGLQHDLSHVLPSPFDGFGYVLNYTYTDAEQPGENVNPATGKGLPLPNLSENSYNAILYYEKYGFGGRLAYNYRDEYFTGDSIYGFPIFSDEYDQLDLSLNYNVTEQVSVFFSATNLTDSTSYQYLAAPEITKQYREYGRRYTAGISASF
;
A
#
# COMPACT_ATOMS: atom_id res chain seq x y z
N MET A 1 -23.52 -8.56 20.28
CA MET A 1 -23.90 -9.82 20.98
C MET A 1 -23.55 -11.09 20.19
N TYR A 2 -23.61 -11.10 18.85
CA TYR A 2 -23.22 -12.24 18.02
C TYR A 2 -21.69 -12.54 18.08
N LYS A 3 -20.83 -11.50 18.09
CA LYS A 3 -19.35 -11.62 18.23
C LYS A 3 -18.87 -12.13 19.60
N LEU A 4 -19.60 -11.84 20.69
CA LEU A 4 -19.32 -12.39 22.03
C LEU A 4 -19.53 -13.92 22.12
N ASN A 5 -20.38 -14.49 21.27
CA ASN A 5 -20.57 -15.94 21.20
C ASN A 5 -19.44 -16.64 20.44
N HIS A 6 -18.83 -16.00 19.44
CA HIS A 6 -17.64 -16.54 18.75
C HIS A 6 -16.39 -16.47 19.64
N LEU A 7 -16.18 -15.35 20.34
CA LEU A 7 -15.18 -15.23 21.41
C LEU A 7 -15.41 -16.30 22.50
N ALA A 8 -16.66 -16.53 22.92
CA ALA A 8 -16.98 -17.57 23.90
C ALA A 8 -16.79 -19.00 23.36
N VAL A 9 -16.91 -19.24 22.04
CA VAL A 9 -16.69 -20.55 21.41
C VAL A 9 -15.19 -20.81 21.18
N GLY A 10 -14.41 -19.81 20.76
CA GLY A 10 -12.95 -19.84 20.70
C GLY A 10 -12.33 -20.01 22.07
N VAL A 11 -12.75 -19.20 23.05
CA VAL A 11 -12.36 -19.33 24.47
C VAL A 11 -12.83 -20.66 25.06
N ARG A 12 -14.02 -21.20 24.71
CA ARG A 12 -14.44 -22.54 25.16
C ARG A 12 -13.60 -23.66 24.54
N ARG A 13 -13.21 -23.57 23.26
CA ARG A 13 -12.34 -24.56 22.60
C ARG A 13 -10.91 -24.51 23.14
N ALA A 14 -10.38 -23.30 23.35
CA ALA A 14 -9.10 -23.07 24.00
C ALA A 14 -9.11 -23.50 25.48
N MET A 15 -10.21 -23.26 26.22
CA MET A 15 -10.40 -23.75 27.60
C MET A 15 -10.63 -25.27 27.69
N LEU A 16 -11.21 -25.90 26.67
CA LEU A 16 -11.36 -27.36 26.60
C LEU A 16 -10.04 -28.07 26.28
N MET A 17 -9.10 -27.41 25.58
CA MET A 17 -7.73 -27.92 25.39
C MET A 17 -6.77 -27.52 26.55
N SER A 18 -6.90 -26.32 27.14
CA SER A 18 -6.10 -25.90 28.29
C SER A 18 -6.55 -26.52 29.61
N GLY A 19 -7.82 -26.95 29.71
CA GLY A 19 -8.36 -27.72 30.83
C GLY A 19 -7.70 -29.10 31.03
N VAL A 20 -6.89 -29.57 30.07
CA VAL A 20 -6.10 -30.80 30.20
C VAL A 20 -4.66 -30.53 30.69
N ILE A 21 -4.17 -29.28 30.64
CA ILE A 21 -2.75 -28.97 30.95
C ILE A 21 -2.57 -27.99 32.13
N LEU A 22 -3.50 -27.06 32.40
CA LEU A 22 -3.39 -26.12 33.54
C LEU A 22 -3.94 -26.64 34.87
N ALA A 23 -4.55 -27.83 34.91
CA ALA A 23 -5.20 -28.36 36.10
C ALA A 23 -4.35 -29.20 37.08
N PRO A 24 -3.10 -29.67 36.79
CA PRO A 24 -2.28 -30.30 37.83
C PRO A 24 -1.31 -29.36 38.58
N ALA A 25 -1.00 -28.15 38.08
CA ALA A 25 0.09 -27.35 38.64
C ALA A 25 -0.21 -26.71 40.02
N ILE A 26 -1.47 -26.69 40.48
CA ILE A 26 -1.87 -26.05 41.76
C ILE A 26 -2.15 -27.10 42.87
N SER A 27 -1.91 -28.39 42.67
CA SER A 27 -2.24 -29.39 43.70
C SER A 27 -1.35 -30.63 43.71
N SER A 28 -0.08 -30.54 44.11
CA SER A 28 0.59 -31.64 44.84
C SER A 28 1.84 -31.20 45.61
N SER A 29 1.68 -31.14 46.94
CA SER A 29 2.56 -31.75 47.94
C SER A 29 3.98 -31.22 48.17
N ALA A 30 4.10 -30.51 49.29
CA ALA A 30 5.18 -30.64 50.27
C ALA A 30 5.88 -32.01 50.28
N ILE A 31 7.19 -32.03 50.00
CA ILE A 31 8.18 -32.91 50.62
C ILE A 31 9.45 -32.08 50.82
N GLY A 32 9.79 -31.80 52.08
CA GLY A 32 11.09 -31.25 52.43
C GLY A 32 12.15 -32.34 52.52
N GLN A 33 13.36 -32.02 52.06
CA GLN A 33 14.60 -32.43 52.72
C GLN A 33 15.77 -31.54 52.27
N GLU A 34 16.52 -31.05 53.26
CA GLU A 34 17.72 -30.23 53.10
C GLU A 34 18.82 -30.92 52.30
N SER A 35 19.37 -30.22 51.31
CA SER A 35 20.80 -30.20 51.01
C SER A 35 21.12 -29.02 50.09
N SER A 36 21.82 -28.00 50.60
CA SER A 36 22.33 -26.88 49.80
C SER A 36 23.37 -27.33 48.77
N PRO A 37 23.30 -26.77 47.55
CA PRO A 37 24.48 -26.19 46.90
C PRO A 37 24.31 -24.68 46.69
N GLN A 38 25.43 -23.98 46.66
CA GLN A 38 25.53 -22.52 46.58
C GLN A 38 24.94 -22.00 45.27
N ALA A 39 23.91 -21.16 45.36
CA ALA A 39 23.44 -20.33 44.26
C ALA A 39 24.55 -19.35 43.86
N MET A 40 24.91 -19.34 42.58
CA MET A 40 25.60 -18.20 41.97
C MET A 40 24.66 -17.00 42.03
N ASN A 41 25.17 -15.86 42.51
CA ASN A 41 24.48 -14.58 42.48
C ASN A 41 24.08 -14.24 41.03
N SER A 42 22.78 -14.15 40.78
CA SER A 42 22.17 -13.49 39.63
C SER A 42 21.88 -12.00 39.88
N ASP A 43 22.36 -11.45 40.99
CA ASP A 43 22.28 -10.01 41.26
C ASP A 43 23.42 -9.29 40.51
N GLU A 44 23.11 -8.79 39.33
CA GLU A 44 23.57 -7.52 38.72
C GLU A 44 23.42 -7.56 37.18
N THR A 45 22.20 -7.73 36.67
CA THR A 45 21.86 -7.00 35.43
C THR A 45 21.45 -5.60 35.85
N GLU A 46 22.42 -4.71 35.92
CA GLU A 46 22.20 -3.28 36.12
C GLU A 46 21.27 -2.79 35.00
N VAL A 47 20.07 -2.30 35.34
CA VAL A 47 19.16 -1.69 34.37
C VAL A 47 19.85 -0.42 33.88
N ILE A 48 20.51 -0.50 32.72
CA ILE A 48 21.17 0.63 32.08
C ILE A 48 20.07 1.64 31.72
N GLN A 49 19.97 2.71 32.50
CA GLN A 49 19.12 3.84 32.14
C GLN A 49 19.72 4.53 30.93
N VAL A 50 18.99 4.49 29.82
CA VAL A 50 19.33 5.22 28.61
C VAL A 50 18.84 6.66 28.76
N LYS A 51 19.77 7.60 28.90
CA LYS A 51 19.51 9.03 28.71
C LYS A 51 20.46 9.54 27.64
N GLY A 52 19.93 10.31 26.70
CA GLY A 52 20.69 10.84 25.58
C GLY A 52 21.06 9.82 24.50
N ILE A 53 21.56 10.33 23.39
CA ILE A 53 21.96 9.58 22.19
C ILE A 53 23.02 8.53 22.55
N ARG A 54 24.04 8.90 23.35
CA ARG A 54 25.13 7.98 23.72
C ARG A 54 24.62 6.78 24.53
N GLY A 55 23.71 7.02 25.48
CA GLY A 55 23.13 5.94 26.29
C GLY A 55 22.37 4.95 25.42
N SER A 56 21.66 5.44 24.41
CA SER A 56 20.84 4.61 23.52
C SER A 56 21.72 3.72 22.64
N LEU A 57 22.75 4.32 22.06
CA LEU A 57 23.76 3.60 21.30
C LEU A 57 24.49 2.55 22.13
N ASN A 58 24.82 2.84 23.40
CA ASN A 58 25.42 1.86 24.31
C ASN A 58 24.51 0.67 24.59
N LYS A 59 23.22 0.91 24.85
CA LYS A 59 22.24 -0.18 25.07
C LYS A 59 22.09 -1.02 23.81
N SER A 60 21.96 -0.40 22.63
CA SER A 60 21.88 -1.11 21.36
C SER A 60 23.12 -1.97 21.08
N LEU A 61 24.32 -1.48 21.40
CA LEU A 61 25.56 -2.26 21.28
C LEU A 61 25.60 -3.43 22.27
N ALA A 62 25.13 -3.24 23.49
CA ALA A 62 25.06 -4.30 24.50
C ALA A 62 24.06 -5.40 24.07
N ASP A 63 22.88 -5.03 23.60
CA ASP A 63 21.87 -5.96 23.08
C ASP A 63 22.45 -6.80 21.93
N LYS A 64 23.12 -6.14 20.97
CA LYS A 64 23.79 -6.82 19.85
C LYS A 64 24.91 -7.74 20.33
N ARG A 65 25.74 -7.28 21.28
CA ARG A 65 26.88 -8.05 21.82
C ARG A 65 26.40 -9.32 22.51
N LEU A 66 25.38 -9.23 23.36
CA LEU A 66 24.89 -10.33 24.19
C LEU A 66 24.02 -11.33 23.43
N SER A 67 23.36 -10.91 22.36
CA SER A 67 22.55 -11.81 21.51
C SER A 67 23.36 -12.97 20.95
N ASP A 68 22.76 -14.15 20.79
CA ASP A 68 23.32 -15.25 20.01
C ASP A 68 23.04 -15.12 18.51
N GLN A 69 22.02 -14.33 18.18
CA GLN A 69 21.52 -14.09 16.82
C GLN A 69 22.14 -12.80 16.26
N VAL A 70 22.22 -12.71 14.93
CA VAL A 70 22.53 -11.47 14.21
C VAL A 70 21.31 -10.55 14.30
N ILE A 71 21.40 -9.57 15.19
CA ILE A 71 20.35 -8.58 15.44
C ILE A 71 20.91 -7.17 15.39
N ASP A 72 20.04 -6.21 15.10
CA ASP A 72 20.29 -4.80 15.34
C ASP A 72 19.11 -4.21 16.12
N THR A 73 19.40 -3.34 17.08
CA THR A 73 18.39 -2.76 17.97
C THR A 73 18.44 -1.23 17.93
N ILE A 74 17.28 -0.61 17.94
CA ILE A 74 17.09 0.84 18.13
C ILE A 74 16.30 1.04 19.43
N ASN A 75 16.78 1.89 20.33
CA ASN A 75 16.16 2.11 21.65
C ASN A 75 15.39 3.45 21.73
N SER A 76 14.47 3.59 22.69
CA SER A 76 13.43 4.63 22.73
C SER A 76 13.90 6.08 22.75
N GLU A 77 15.09 6.36 23.26
CA GLU A 77 15.65 7.73 23.24
C GLU A 77 16.04 8.16 21.82
N ASP A 78 16.40 7.20 20.95
CA ASP A 78 16.67 7.42 19.53
C ASP A 78 15.40 7.45 18.67
N ILE A 79 14.22 7.11 19.20
CA ILE A 79 12.99 7.01 18.42
C ILE A 79 11.99 8.09 18.85
N GLY A 80 11.77 8.25 20.17
CA GLY A 80 10.69 9.09 20.73
C GLY A 80 11.04 10.57 20.94
N LYS A 81 12.32 10.97 20.85
CA LYS A 81 12.76 12.37 20.93
C LYS A 81 13.17 12.96 19.58
N LEU A 82 13.07 12.16 18.52
CA LEU A 82 13.48 12.50 17.17
C LEU A 82 12.25 12.83 16.30
N PRO A 83 12.44 13.51 15.16
CA PRO A 83 11.39 13.79 14.19
C PRO A 83 11.02 12.58 13.33
N ASP A 84 11.31 11.36 13.80
CA ASP A 84 10.99 10.16 13.04
C ASP A 84 9.46 10.04 12.98
N ASN A 85 8.88 10.47 11.85
CA ASN A 85 7.43 10.52 11.62
C ASN A 85 6.78 9.14 11.81
N ASN A 86 7.54 8.05 11.66
CA ASN A 86 7.10 6.68 11.89
C ASN A 86 8.31 5.72 12.06
N ILE A 87 8.00 4.43 12.26
CA ILE A 87 8.99 3.35 12.46
C ILE A 87 9.90 3.13 11.24
N ALA A 88 9.41 3.34 10.00
CA ALA A 88 10.21 3.11 8.79
C ALA A 88 11.41 4.07 8.71
N GLU A 89 11.24 5.35 9.04
CA GLU A 89 12.34 6.31 9.07
C GLU A 89 13.41 5.92 10.10
N ALA A 90 12.98 5.39 11.25
CA ALA A 90 13.90 4.90 12.26
C ALA A 90 14.75 3.73 11.75
N LEU A 91 14.14 2.83 10.97
CA LEU A 91 14.77 1.63 10.43
C LEU A 91 15.82 1.90 9.34
N GLN A 92 15.83 3.08 8.70
CA GLN A 92 16.89 3.48 7.75
C GLN A 92 18.29 3.46 8.37
N ARG A 93 18.38 3.44 9.70
CA ARG A 93 19.62 3.43 10.48
C ARG A 93 20.22 2.06 10.67
N VAL A 94 19.53 1.02 10.19
CA VAL A 94 19.92 -0.36 10.37
C VAL A 94 20.53 -0.87 9.07
N THR A 95 21.72 -1.49 9.17
CA THR A 95 22.35 -2.14 8.01
C THR A 95 21.45 -3.22 7.44
N GLY A 96 21.48 -3.41 6.12
CA GLY A 96 20.64 -4.40 5.45
C GLY A 96 19.17 -4.02 5.30
N VAL A 97 18.75 -2.84 5.78
CA VAL A 97 17.36 -2.38 5.67
C VAL A 97 17.25 -1.30 4.60
N GLN A 98 16.28 -1.47 3.70
CA GLN A 98 15.89 -0.46 2.71
C GLN A 98 14.41 -0.16 2.90
N ILE A 99 14.00 1.10 2.76
CA ILE A 99 12.59 1.50 2.91
C ILE A 99 12.01 2.00 1.58
N GLY A 100 10.71 1.79 1.38
CA GLY A 100 9.92 2.44 0.36
C GLY A 100 9.14 3.61 0.94
N ARG A 101 8.90 4.64 0.13
CA ARG A 101 8.08 5.80 0.50
C ARG A 101 6.71 5.71 -0.15
N ASP A 102 5.69 6.19 0.54
CA ASP A 102 4.35 6.33 -0.03
C ASP A 102 4.23 7.55 -0.95
N ARG A 103 3.01 7.85 -1.42
CA ARG A 103 2.74 9.04 -2.24
C ARG A 103 2.97 10.34 -1.50
N GLY A 104 2.76 10.39 -0.19
CA GLY A 104 3.08 11.55 0.64
C GLY A 104 4.58 11.76 0.78
N GLY A 105 5.39 10.70 0.69
CA GLY A 105 6.84 10.77 0.90
C GLY A 105 7.27 10.30 2.28
N GLN A 106 6.37 9.72 3.06
CA GLN A 106 6.74 9.05 4.29
C GLN A 106 7.17 7.61 4.03
N GLY A 107 8.14 7.13 4.81
CA GLY A 107 8.49 5.71 4.83
C GLY A 107 7.27 4.86 5.15
N SER A 108 6.95 3.89 4.28
CA SER A 108 5.74 3.07 4.39
C SER A 108 6.07 1.59 4.41
N SER A 109 6.86 1.12 3.44
CA SER A 109 7.29 -0.26 3.31
C SER A 109 8.78 -0.41 3.62
N PHE A 110 9.22 -1.66 3.82
CA PHE A 110 10.62 -1.96 4.10
C PHE A 110 11.01 -3.33 3.56
N GLN A 111 12.30 -3.50 3.31
CA GLN A 111 12.94 -4.75 2.93
C GLN A 111 14.15 -5.01 3.79
N ILE A 112 14.39 -6.27 4.12
CA ILE A 112 15.57 -6.71 4.87
C ILE A 112 16.36 -7.65 3.96
N ARG A 113 17.60 -7.26 3.62
CA ARG A 113 18.52 -8.01 2.76
C ARG A 113 17.87 -8.43 1.44
N GLY A 114 17.21 -7.48 0.78
CA GLY A 114 16.57 -7.65 -0.53
C GLY A 114 15.27 -8.45 -0.55
N MET A 115 14.69 -8.79 0.60
CA MET A 115 13.42 -9.51 0.69
C MET A 115 12.32 -8.62 1.22
N SER A 116 11.16 -8.63 0.56
CA SER A 116 9.93 -7.97 1.00
C SER A 116 9.13 -8.80 1.99
N GLU A 117 9.33 -10.12 2.00
CA GLU A 117 8.67 -11.08 2.87
C GLU A 117 9.25 -10.99 4.29
N ASN A 118 8.90 -9.95 5.01
CA ASN A 118 9.30 -9.71 6.38
C ASN A 118 8.12 -9.88 7.33
N ARG A 119 8.42 -10.11 8.60
CA ARG A 119 7.42 -10.25 9.65
C ARG A 119 7.54 -9.10 10.63
N VAL A 120 6.42 -8.50 11.02
CA VAL A 120 6.37 -7.48 12.08
C VAL A 120 5.62 -8.04 13.28
N GLU A 121 6.17 -7.83 14.47
CA GLU A 121 5.58 -8.29 15.73
C GLU A 121 5.60 -7.21 16.80
N ILE A 122 4.60 -7.22 17.70
CA ILE A 122 4.61 -6.47 18.96
C ILE A 122 4.80 -7.47 20.10
N ASP A 123 5.93 -7.40 20.81
CA ASP A 123 6.30 -8.34 21.89
C ASP A 123 6.19 -9.84 21.50
N GLY A 124 6.43 -10.18 20.23
CA GLY A 124 6.32 -11.55 19.71
C GLY A 124 4.93 -11.94 19.18
N ARG A 125 3.96 -11.02 19.23
CA ARG A 125 2.61 -11.18 18.65
C ARG A 125 2.58 -10.60 17.25
N SER A 126 1.92 -11.28 16.31
CA SER A 126 1.80 -10.82 14.92
C SER A 126 1.14 -9.44 14.87
N LEU A 127 1.76 -8.49 14.16
CA LEU A 127 1.09 -7.23 13.81
C LEU A 127 0.21 -7.49 12.57
N LEU A 128 -1.10 -7.30 12.71
CA LEU A 128 -2.00 -7.43 11.56
C LEU A 128 -1.76 -6.30 10.56
N GLY A 129 -1.72 -6.65 9.28
CA GLY A 129 -1.46 -5.72 8.17
C GLY A 129 -2.65 -4.82 7.86
N ASN A 130 -2.43 -3.84 7.00
CA ASN A 130 -3.41 -2.84 6.56
C ASN A 130 -4.07 -3.19 5.21
N SER A 131 -3.96 -4.44 4.78
CA SER A 131 -4.46 -4.92 3.49
C SER A 131 -4.90 -6.38 3.62
N ALA A 132 -6.09 -6.72 3.10
CA ALA A 132 -6.50 -8.11 2.95
C ALA A 132 -5.74 -8.82 1.80
N ASP A 133 -5.11 -8.07 0.90
CA ASP A 133 -4.49 -8.60 -0.31
C ASP A 133 -3.05 -9.06 -0.08
N SER A 134 -2.33 -8.47 0.88
CA SER A 134 -0.91 -8.74 1.15
C SER A 134 -0.64 -9.04 2.62
N ARG A 135 0.49 -9.70 2.90
CA ARG A 135 0.97 -9.91 4.28
C ARG A 135 1.87 -8.81 4.79
N SER A 136 2.24 -7.86 3.94
CA SER A 136 3.11 -6.75 4.31
C SER A 136 2.43 -5.84 5.33
N ASN A 137 3.22 -5.28 6.24
CA ASN A 137 2.78 -4.23 7.16
C ASN A 137 3.31 -2.89 6.66
N SER A 138 2.43 -1.90 6.56
CA SER A 138 2.86 -0.51 6.42
C SER A 138 3.14 0.10 7.79
N PHE A 139 4.23 0.86 7.90
CA PHE A 139 4.52 1.66 9.09
C PHE A 139 3.89 3.06 9.06
N THR A 140 3.21 3.43 7.97
CA THR A 140 2.57 4.77 7.88
C THR A 140 1.52 4.99 8.97
N GLY A 141 0.85 3.97 9.50
CA GLY A 141 -0.14 4.15 10.57
C GLY A 141 0.41 4.05 12.00
N ILE A 142 1.71 3.79 12.17
CA ILE A 142 2.26 3.38 13.47
C ILE A 142 3.24 4.42 13.99
N SER A 143 2.84 5.10 15.05
CA SER A 143 3.70 6.04 15.76
C SER A 143 4.86 5.31 16.44
N SER A 144 6.05 5.88 16.27
CA SER A 144 7.30 5.35 16.78
C SER A 144 7.44 5.58 18.30
N SER A 145 6.70 6.53 18.87
CA SER A 145 6.71 6.87 20.31
C SER A 145 6.04 5.84 21.21
N LEU A 146 5.19 4.97 20.63
CA LEU A 146 4.46 3.93 21.36
C LEU A 146 5.39 2.88 21.96
N PHE A 147 6.54 2.64 21.33
CA PHE A 147 7.43 1.52 21.66
C PHE A 147 8.68 1.96 22.45
N ASP A 148 9.21 1.05 23.26
CA ASP A 148 10.49 1.23 23.96
C ASP A 148 11.70 0.97 23.06
N GLY A 149 11.52 0.17 22.01
CA GLY A 149 12.59 -0.14 21.07
C GLY A 149 12.11 -0.98 19.90
N ILE A 150 12.96 -1.06 18.89
CA ILE A 150 12.77 -1.84 17.68
C ILE A 150 13.96 -2.80 17.55
N GLN A 151 13.68 -4.09 17.37
CA GLN A 151 14.69 -5.11 17.10
C GLN A 151 14.52 -5.63 15.67
N VAL A 152 15.61 -5.67 14.90
CA VAL A 152 15.66 -6.25 13.56
C VAL A 152 16.45 -7.54 13.64
N ILE A 153 15.74 -8.67 13.64
CA ILE A 153 16.31 -10.01 13.73
C ILE A 153 16.58 -10.52 12.32
N LYS A 154 17.86 -10.76 12.00
CA LYS A 154 18.31 -11.17 10.66
C LYS A 154 18.66 -12.66 10.59
N SER A 155 19.06 -13.27 11.71
CA SER A 155 19.26 -14.72 11.81
C SER A 155 18.30 -15.33 12.84
N PRO A 156 17.24 -16.05 12.44
CA PRO A 156 16.27 -16.61 13.37
C PRO A 156 16.82 -17.81 14.13
N SER A 157 16.29 -18.04 15.33
CA SER A 157 16.50 -19.23 16.15
C SER A 157 15.26 -20.13 16.09
N ALA A 158 15.31 -21.34 16.67
CA ALA A 158 14.18 -22.26 16.60
C ALA A 158 12.99 -21.79 17.47
N SER A 159 13.25 -20.99 18.52
CA SER A 159 12.21 -20.39 19.37
C SER A 159 11.47 -19.22 18.72
N ASP A 160 12.01 -18.61 17.66
CA ASP A 160 11.33 -17.53 16.95
C ASP A 160 10.11 -18.04 16.17
N THR A 161 9.12 -17.16 16.00
CA THR A 161 7.95 -17.46 15.17
C THR A 161 8.31 -17.38 13.69
N GLU A 162 7.82 -18.33 12.90
CA GLU A 162 8.06 -18.39 11.45
C GLU A 162 7.29 -17.32 10.67
N GLY A 163 7.56 -17.19 9.36
CA GLY A 163 6.80 -16.29 8.48
C GLY A 163 7.58 -15.05 8.04
N SER A 164 8.90 -15.07 8.12
CA SER A 164 9.79 -14.10 7.47
C SER A 164 10.83 -14.82 6.61
N LEU A 165 11.09 -14.28 5.43
CA LEU A 165 12.19 -14.65 4.55
C LEU A 165 13.36 -13.68 4.72
N GLY A 166 13.10 -12.36 4.81
CA GLY A 166 14.14 -11.32 4.98
C GLY A 166 14.65 -11.24 6.41
N GLY A 167 13.75 -10.88 7.32
CA GLY A 167 13.96 -10.85 8.76
C GLY A 167 12.69 -10.51 9.51
N THR A 168 12.79 -10.45 10.84
CA THR A 168 11.66 -10.11 11.72
C THR A 168 11.93 -8.77 12.41
N ILE A 169 10.97 -7.85 12.33
CA ILE A 169 10.97 -6.60 13.08
C ILE A 169 10.10 -6.78 14.32
N ARG A 170 10.70 -6.71 15.50
CA ARG A 170 10.00 -6.81 16.77
C ARG A 170 9.96 -5.45 17.45
N LEU A 171 8.75 -4.94 17.61
CA LEU A 171 8.43 -3.74 18.37
C LEU A 171 8.27 -4.13 19.84
N VAL A 172 9.09 -3.54 20.69
CA VAL A 172 9.15 -3.86 22.12
C VAL A 172 8.38 -2.79 22.88
N THR A 173 7.36 -3.19 23.64
CA THR A 173 6.59 -2.26 24.49
C THR A 173 7.28 -2.04 25.84
N ARG A 174 6.91 -0.96 26.53
CA ARG A 174 7.37 -0.73 27.91
C ARG A 174 6.63 -1.69 28.85
N LYS A 175 7.30 -2.13 29.91
CA LYS A 175 6.67 -2.93 30.98
C LYS A 175 6.68 -2.17 32.29
N PRO A 176 5.59 -2.24 33.09
CA PRO A 176 5.48 -1.38 34.26
C PRO A 176 6.48 -1.80 35.35
N LEU A 177 6.70 -3.10 35.58
CA LEU A 177 7.67 -3.58 36.60
C LEU A 177 9.14 -3.28 36.24
N SER A 178 9.46 -3.06 34.97
CA SER A 178 10.79 -2.62 34.53
C SER A 178 10.92 -1.09 34.39
N THR A 179 9.86 -0.34 34.69
CA THR A 179 9.84 1.13 34.65
C THR A 179 10.08 1.72 36.05
N GLU A 180 10.56 2.96 36.15
CA GLU A 180 10.63 3.69 37.43
C GLU A 180 9.26 3.71 38.14
N LYS A 181 9.28 3.67 39.48
CA LYS A 181 8.09 3.42 40.32
C LYS A 181 6.92 4.34 40.04
N ASP A 182 7.18 5.62 39.82
CA ASP A 182 6.17 6.60 39.44
C ASP A 182 6.82 7.48 38.38
N LYS A 183 6.41 7.33 37.11
CA LYS A 183 6.97 8.07 35.99
C LYS A 183 5.85 8.71 35.18
N LEU A 184 5.97 10.00 34.91
CA LEU A 184 5.07 10.75 34.05
C LEU A 184 5.88 11.53 33.03
N SER A 185 5.66 11.32 31.75
CA SER A 185 6.26 12.14 30.70
C SER A 185 5.26 12.56 29.65
N GLY A 186 5.50 13.70 29.04
CA GLY A 186 4.70 14.20 27.93
C GLY A 186 5.53 15.00 26.95
N THR A 187 5.19 14.92 25.67
CA THR A 187 5.80 15.68 24.59
C THR A 187 4.71 16.32 23.76
N LEU A 188 4.90 17.60 23.42
CA LEU A 188 4.05 18.37 22.51
C LEU A 188 4.90 18.91 21.37
N LYS A 189 4.47 18.69 20.13
CA LYS A 189 5.12 19.20 18.92
C LYS A 189 4.14 19.96 18.03
N PHE A 190 4.69 20.85 17.22
CA PHE A 190 4.01 21.50 16.13
C PHE A 190 4.89 21.41 14.88
N GLY A 191 4.37 20.74 13.85
CA GLY A 191 4.95 20.65 12.52
C GLY A 191 4.44 21.75 11.59
N HIS A 192 5.23 22.00 10.54
CA HIS A 192 4.89 22.88 9.43
C HIS A 192 5.53 22.34 8.15
N ASP A 193 4.76 22.32 7.07
CA ASP A 193 5.12 21.86 5.74
C ASP A 193 5.25 23.04 4.76
N ASP A 194 6.34 23.07 3.98
CA ASP A 194 6.69 24.20 3.11
C ASP A 194 5.63 24.50 2.02
N TYR A 195 4.83 23.51 1.60
CA TYR A 195 3.85 23.68 0.52
C TYR A 195 2.44 24.06 1.01
N LEU A 196 2.14 23.90 2.30
CA LEU A 196 0.77 24.03 2.84
C LEU A 196 0.48 25.33 3.61
N GLY A 197 1.44 26.25 3.71
CA GLY A 197 1.20 27.59 4.28
C GLY A 197 0.85 27.56 5.78
N GLU A 198 -0.17 28.30 6.25
CA GLU A 198 -0.43 28.56 7.68
C GLU A 198 -0.99 27.37 8.52
N LYS A 199 -1.04 26.15 7.97
CA LYS A 199 -1.46 24.95 8.74
C LYS A 199 -0.34 24.50 9.69
N TYR A 200 -0.72 24.12 10.90
CA TYR A 200 0.17 23.55 11.90
C TYR A 200 -0.26 22.13 12.23
N ASP A 201 0.70 21.24 12.37
CA ASP A 201 0.49 19.81 12.57
C ASP A 201 0.80 19.44 14.04
N PRO A 202 -0.20 19.29 14.93
CA PRO A 202 0.05 19.00 16.34
C PRO A 202 0.35 17.52 16.58
N GLU A 203 1.34 17.24 17.42
CA GLU A 203 1.62 15.88 17.94
C GLU A 203 1.70 15.91 19.46
N VAL A 204 1.02 14.98 20.12
CA VAL A 204 0.98 14.82 21.58
C VAL A 204 1.35 13.40 21.95
N ASN A 205 2.34 13.25 22.81
CA ASN A 205 2.69 11.98 23.42
C ASN A 205 2.58 12.09 24.93
N MET A 206 1.99 11.10 25.59
CA MET A 206 1.83 11.04 27.03
C MET A 206 2.12 9.63 27.54
N PHE A 207 2.93 9.52 28.59
CA PHE A 207 3.28 8.26 29.21
C PHE A 207 3.15 8.37 30.73
N ALA A 208 2.48 7.41 31.34
CA ALA A 208 2.35 7.29 32.79
C ALA A 208 2.56 5.84 33.22
N SER A 209 3.36 5.62 34.26
CA SER A 209 3.50 4.33 34.91
C SER A 209 3.54 4.49 36.42
N SER A 210 2.91 3.56 37.14
CA SER A 210 2.97 3.49 38.60
C SER A 210 3.10 2.04 39.07
N ARG A 211 3.81 1.85 40.19
CA ARG A 211 4.00 0.54 40.83
C ARG A 211 3.60 0.57 42.30
N TRP A 212 2.87 -0.45 42.72
CA TRP A 212 2.34 -0.62 44.07
C TRP A 212 2.77 -1.96 44.64
N ASP A 213 3.30 -1.93 45.87
CA ASP A 213 3.55 -3.13 46.67
C ASP A 213 2.48 -3.20 47.77
N PHE A 214 1.73 -4.30 47.82
CA PHE A 214 0.66 -4.52 48.80
C PHE A 214 1.02 -5.53 49.90
N GLY A 215 2.27 -5.98 49.95
CA GLY A 215 2.72 -7.05 50.85
C GLY A 215 2.28 -8.46 50.46
N GLY A 216 1.54 -8.61 49.35
CA GLY A 216 1.18 -9.88 48.72
C GLY A 216 1.63 -10.00 47.27
N GLY A 217 2.60 -9.17 46.88
CA GLY A 217 3.09 -9.01 45.51
C GLY A 217 3.19 -7.55 45.06
N GLU A 218 3.90 -7.33 43.97
CA GLU A 218 4.03 -6.05 43.27
C GLU A 218 3.06 -5.99 42.09
N LEU A 219 2.31 -4.89 41.96
CA LEU A 219 1.49 -4.59 40.79
C LEU A 219 2.01 -3.33 40.13
N GLY A 220 2.25 -3.42 38.84
CA GLY A 220 2.53 -2.28 37.98
C GLY A 220 1.39 -2.04 37.00
N ALA A 221 1.11 -0.77 36.72
CA ALA A 221 0.31 -0.38 35.57
C ALA A 221 1.03 0.71 34.78
N LEU A 222 0.84 0.69 33.46
CA LEU A 222 1.26 1.79 32.59
C LEU A 222 0.22 2.07 31.51
N ILE A 223 0.29 3.30 31.00
CA ILE A 223 -0.41 3.76 29.81
C ILE A 223 0.51 4.68 29.02
N ASN A 224 0.54 4.47 27.71
CA ASN A 224 1.23 5.30 26.73
C ASN A 224 0.20 5.71 25.67
N ILE A 225 0.11 7.00 25.37
CA ILE A 225 -0.83 7.57 24.41
C ILE A 225 -0.04 8.44 23.43
N SER A 226 -0.26 8.25 22.14
CA SER A 226 0.28 9.06 21.06
C SER A 226 -0.86 9.56 20.19
N TYR A 227 -0.93 10.85 19.92
CA TYR A 227 -1.83 11.45 18.94
C TYR A 227 -1.02 12.33 17.98
N GLU A 228 -1.29 12.22 16.69
CA GLU A 228 -0.64 13.01 15.65
C GLU A 228 -1.69 13.40 14.60
N ASP A 229 -1.78 14.68 14.28
CA ASP A 229 -2.51 15.21 13.13
C ASP A 229 -1.50 15.96 12.26
N TYR A 230 -1.36 15.54 11.01
CA TYR A 230 -0.49 16.25 10.08
C TYR A 230 -1.02 16.27 8.66
N ASN A 231 -0.64 17.34 7.96
CA ASN A 231 -0.98 17.58 6.58
C ASN A 231 0.28 17.50 5.70
N GLN A 232 0.13 17.04 4.46
CA GLN A 232 1.22 17.03 3.49
C GLN A 232 0.70 17.29 2.08
N ARG A 233 1.48 17.98 1.25
CA ARG A 233 1.19 18.13 -0.18
C ARG A 233 2.31 17.54 -1.00
N THR A 234 1.94 16.85 -2.07
CA THR A 234 2.88 16.41 -3.09
C THR A 234 2.40 16.83 -4.46
N ASP A 235 3.33 17.36 -5.25
CA ASP A 235 3.10 17.64 -6.66
C ASP A 235 3.87 16.59 -7.48
N GLN A 236 3.21 15.97 -8.46
CA GLN A 236 3.85 15.06 -9.39
C GLN A 236 3.49 15.30 -10.86
N TYR A 237 4.40 14.89 -11.73
CA TYR A 237 4.13 14.58 -13.13
C TYR A 237 4.27 13.08 -13.34
N ASP A 238 3.32 12.47 -14.04
CA ASP A 238 3.33 11.06 -14.40
C ASP A 238 3.06 10.90 -15.89
N ASN A 239 3.89 10.12 -16.57
CA ASN A 239 3.70 9.74 -17.96
C ASN A 239 3.28 8.27 -18.01
N ASN A 240 2.09 7.98 -18.53
CA ASN A 240 1.53 6.64 -18.49
C ASN A 240 2.10 5.70 -19.56
N GLY A 241 2.88 6.20 -20.52
CA GLY A 241 3.49 5.39 -21.57
C GLY A 241 4.08 6.25 -22.67
N TRP A 242 4.82 5.62 -23.57
CA TRP A 242 5.34 6.29 -24.76
C TRP A 242 4.91 5.50 -25.99
N ARG A 243 4.61 6.23 -27.07
CA ARG A 243 4.16 5.64 -28.34
C ARG A 243 4.97 6.17 -29.51
N THR A 244 5.07 5.35 -30.55
CA THR A 244 5.64 5.75 -31.83
C THR A 244 4.67 6.58 -32.64
N LEU A 245 5.20 7.57 -33.36
CA LEU A 245 4.51 8.27 -34.43
C LEU A 245 4.78 7.58 -35.76
N LEU A 246 3.72 7.35 -36.54
CA LEU A 246 3.86 6.93 -37.93
C LEU A 246 4.50 8.06 -38.76
N PRO A 247 5.27 7.77 -39.81
CA PRO A 247 5.81 8.80 -40.70
C PRO A 247 4.76 9.76 -41.29
N SER A 248 3.50 9.32 -41.40
CA SER A 248 2.38 10.16 -41.84
C SER A 248 1.86 11.13 -40.78
N GLN A 249 2.18 10.88 -39.51
CA GLN A 249 1.67 11.62 -38.35
C GLN A 249 2.59 12.76 -37.91
N TYR A 250 3.78 12.95 -38.49
CA TYR A 250 4.65 14.05 -38.09
C TYR A 250 5.35 14.76 -39.24
N GLU A 251 5.58 16.05 -39.04
CA GLU A 251 6.40 16.91 -39.90
C GLU A 251 7.60 17.43 -39.10
N ILE A 252 8.80 17.36 -39.68
CA ILE A 252 10.02 17.83 -39.01
C ILE A 252 10.18 19.31 -39.31
N GLY A 253 9.83 20.15 -38.33
CA GLY A 253 10.03 21.59 -38.38
C GLY A 253 11.21 21.99 -37.52
N LEU A 254 12.35 22.36 -38.12
CA LEU A 254 13.30 23.23 -37.42
C LEU A 254 12.58 24.56 -37.21
N ALA A 255 12.18 24.86 -35.97
CA ALA A 255 11.55 26.12 -35.62
C ALA A 255 12.39 27.30 -36.18
N GLY A 256 11.86 27.96 -37.21
CA GLY A 256 12.38 29.23 -37.74
C GLY A 256 13.28 29.20 -38.99
N HIS A 257 13.56 28.05 -39.62
CA HIS A 257 14.32 28.03 -40.88
C HIS A 257 13.42 27.87 -42.11
N THR A 258 13.03 29.00 -42.70
CA THR A 258 12.56 29.07 -44.08
C THR A 258 13.73 29.21 -45.03
N ASP A 259 13.65 28.63 -46.21
CA ASP A 259 14.58 28.93 -47.29
C ASP A 259 14.45 30.41 -47.73
N ASP A 260 15.31 30.86 -48.65
CA ASP A 260 15.28 32.23 -49.17
C ASP A 260 13.94 32.60 -49.87
N ASN A 261 13.02 31.63 -50.05
CA ASN A 261 11.69 31.83 -50.64
C ASN A 261 10.57 31.87 -49.59
N GLY A 262 10.86 31.65 -48.31
CA GLY A 262 9.86 31.58 -47.25
C GLY A 262 9.21 30.20 -47.08
N ASP A 263 9.71 29.18 -47.78
CA ASP A 263 9.22 27.80 -47.65
C ASP A 263 9.94 27.11 -46.48
N ARG A 264 9.21 26.35 -45.64
CA ARG A 264 9.78 25.63 -44.49
C ARG A 264 10.80 24.59 -44.98
N ILE A 265 12.01 24.59 -44.41
CA ILE A 265 13.04 23.58 -44.71
C ILE A 265 12.74 22.32 -43.88
N TYR A 266 12.33 21.25 -44.54
CA TYR A 266 12.20 19.92 -43.92
C TYR A 266 13.60 19.28 -43.80
N ALA A 267 14.01 18.89 -42.59
CA ALA A 267 15.17 18.01 -42.43
C ALA A 267 14.82 16.61 -42.94
N ASP A 268 15.83 15.86 -43.42
CA ASP A 268 15.65 14.45 -43.76
C ASP A 268 15.06 13.68 -42.56
N HIS A 269 14.10 12.79 -42.81
CA HIS A 269 13.55 11.91 -41.77
C HIS A 269 14.70 11.23 -41.02
N PRO A 270 14.64 11.12 -39.67
CA PRO A 270 15.75 10.57 -38.88
C PRO A 270 16.10 9.11 -39.26
N GLY A 271 15.27 8.45 -40.07
CA GLY A 271 15.44 7.05 -40.46
C GLY A 271 15.09 6.08 -39.32
N HIS A 272 14.52 6.59 -38.24
CA HIS A 272 14.27 5.95 -36.96
C HIS A 272 12.85 6.32 -36.48
N ASP A 273 12.26 5.48 -35.63
CA ASP A 273 10.93 5.75 -35.08
C ASP A 273 10.98 6.95 -34.13
N VAL A 274 9.98 7.82 -34.19
CA VAL A 274 9.87 8.99 -33.30
C VAL A 274 8.89 8.67 -32.18
N TRP A 275 9.31 8.79 -30.93
CA TRP A 275 8.51 8.48 -29.76
C TRP A 275 8.03 9.76 -29.08
N ILE A 276 6.73 9.80 -28.74
CA ILE A 276 6.11 10.86 -27.93
C ILE A 276 5.45 10.24 -26.69
N PRO A 277 5.23 11.03 -25.62
CA PRO A 277 4.36 10.62 -24.52
C PRO A 277 2.99 10.20 -25.03
N GLU A 278 2.42 9.16 -24.44
CA GLU A 278 1.05 8.73 -24.75
C GLU A 278 0.03 9.51 -23.92
N ALA A 279 0.32 9.71 -22.63
CA ALA A 279 -0.47 10.56 -21.76
C ALA A 279 0.38 11.13 -20.62
N GLY A 280 0.48 12.46 -20.57
CA GLY A 280 1.09 13.18 -19.45
C GLY A 280 0.02 13.53 -18.41
N ARG A 281 0.33 13.38 -17.13
CA ARG A 281 -0.57 13.68 -16.02
C ARG A 281 0.14 14.57 -15.02
N TYR A 282 -0.44 15.73 -14.76
CA TYR A 282 -0.07 16.59 -13.65
C TYR A 282 -1.00 16.27 -12.50
N GLU A 283 -0.46 16.03 -11.32
CA GLU A 283 -1.24 15.62 -10.17
C GLU A 283 -0.72 16.34 -8.94
N ARG A 284 -1.64 16.99 -8.23
CA ARG A 284 -1.43 17.49 -6.88
C ARG A 284 -2.23 16.59 -5.95
N SER A 285 -1.58 16.08 -4.92
CA SER A 285 -2.21 15.29 -3.86
C SER A 285 -1.98 15.98 -2.52
N ASP A 286 -3.07 16.34 -1.85
CA ASP A 286 -3.08 16.86 -0.49
C ASP A 286 -3.54 15.74 0.46
N PHE A 287 -2.71 15.39 1.43
CA PHE A 287 -2.95 14.38 2.45
C PHE A 287 -3.27 15.03 3.79
N SER A 288 -4.33 14.59 4.44
CA SER A 288 -4.64 14.85 5.86
C SER A 288 -4.61 13.52 6.60
N ARG A 289 -3.85 13.42 7.69
CA ARG A 289 -3.63 12.14 8.37
C ARG A 289 -3.71 12.30 9.87
N GLU A 290 -4.56 11.50 10.49
CA GLU A 290 -4.73 11.45 11.93
C GLU A 290 -4.33 10.06 12.46
N ARG A 291 -3.60 10.03 13.57
CA ARG A 291 -3.14 8.80 14.23
C ARG A 291 -3.44 8.87 15.71
N LEU A 292 -4.08 7.84 16.26
CA LEU A 292 -4.19 7.64 17.70
C LEU A 292 -3.62 6.27 18.06
N GLY A 293 -2.67 6.25 18.99
CA GLY A 293 -2.07 5.03 19.52
C GLY A 293 -2.20 4.97 21.03
N ILE A 294 -2.63 3.84 21.56
CA ILE A 294 -2.72 3.57 22.99
C ILE A 294 -2.07 2.22 23.29
N ASP A 295 -1.03 2.22 24.11
CA ASP A 295 -0.47 1.03 24.72
C ASP A 295 -0.74 1.05 26.22
N SER A 296 -1.25 -0.05 26.76
CA SER A 296 -1.52 -0.18 28.19
C SER A 296 -1.20 -1.57 28.67
N THR A 297 -0.56 -1.65 29.84
CA THR A 297 -0.17 -2.93 30.43
C THR A 297 -0.41 -2.89 31.94
N ILE A 298 -1.03 -3.96 32.44
CA ILE A 298 -1.13 -4.27 33.87
C ILE A 298 -0.30 -5.51 34.12
N GLN A 299 0.59 -5.48 35.11
CA GLN A 299 1.48 -6.59 35.44
C GLN A 299 1.44 -6.82 36.94
N PHE A 300 1.21 -8.07 37.36
CA PHE A 300 1.18 -8.48 38.76
C PHE A 300 2.20 -9.59 39.00
N ALA A 301 3.14 -9.33 39.89
CA ALA A 301 4.12 -10.29 40.38
C ALA A 301 3.79 -10.64 41.85
N PRO A 302 3.04 -11.72 42.12
CA PRO A 302 2.72 -12.12 43.51
C PRO A 302 3.96 -12.49 44.33
N ASN A 303 5.04 -12.90 43.68
CA ASN A 303 6.34 -13.24 44.25
C ASN A 303 7.43 -13.08 43.17
N ASP A 304 8.68 -13.32 43.53
CA ASP A 304 9.84 -13.19 42.62
C ASP A 304 9.83 -14.27 41.50
N ASP A 305 9.10 -15.37 41.73
CA ASP A 305 9.05 -16.53 40.86
C ASP A 305 7.93 -16.46 39.82
N SER A 306 6.98 -15.52 39.91
CA SER A 306 5.84 -15.53 39.01
C SER A 306 5.32 -14.15 38.66
N GLU A 307 4.91 -14.00 37.42
CA GLU A 307 4.28 -12.79 36.91
C GLU A 307 3.08 -13.14 36.03
N ILE A 308 2.05 -12.30 36.08
CA ILE A 308 0.89 -12.32 35.18
C ILE A 308 0.77 -10.93 34.59
N TYR A 309 0.53 -10.84 33.29
CA TYR A 309 0.35 -9.57 32.61
C TYR A 309 -0.86 -9.58 31.68
N LEU A 310 -1.49 -8.42 31.59
CA LEU A 310 -2.52 -8.10 30.61
C LEU A 310 -2.04 -6.89 29.82
N THR A 311 -1.84 -7.06 28.52
CA THR A 311 -1.38 -6.01 27.61
C THR A 311 -2.46 -5.75 26.58
N MET A 312 -2.75 -4.48 26.33
CA MET A 312 -3.77 -4.00 25.41
C MET A 312 -3.16 -2.90 24.53
N ASN A 313 -3.27 -3.07 23.22
CA ASN A 313 -2.77 -2.11 22.22
C ASN A 313 -3.96 -1.71 21.34
N TYR A 314 -4.07 -0.42 21.04
CA TYR A 314 -5.04 0.15 20.11
C TYR A 314 -4.33 1.15 19.21
N ILE A 315 -4.57 1.07 17.91
CA ILE A 315 -4.04 1.98 16.90
C ILE A 315 -5.19 2.31 15.95
N GLU A 316 -5.45 3.59 15.77
CA GLU A 316 -6.40 4.16 14.82
C GLU A 316 -5.61 5.05 13.87
N PHE A 317 -5.87 4.89 12.57
CA PHE A 317 -5.18 5.63 11.53
C PHE A 317 -6.15 5.98 10.39
N ASP A 318 -6.39 7.28 10.27
CA ASP A 318 -7.26 7.84 9.25
C ASP A 318 -6.43 8.65 8.27
N THR A 319 -6.73 8.47 6.98
CA THR A 319 -6.08 9.20 5.90
C THR A 319 -7.11 9.69 4.90
N GLU A 320 -7.14 11.00 4.71
CA GLU A 320 -7.87 11.65 3.64
C GLU A 320 -6.87 12.10 2.58
N THR A 321 -7.13 11.75 1.32
CA THR A 321 -6.33 12.17 0.18
C THR A 321 -7.22 12.90 -0.81
N ASN A 322 -6.93 14.17 -1.04
CA ASN A 322 -7.56 14.99 -2.07
C ASN A 322 -6.60 15.15 -3.24
N GLU A 323 -6.95 14.60 -4.39
CA GLU A 323 -6.12 14.65 -5.59
C GLU A 323 -6.78 15.51 -6.67
N SER A 324 -6.02 16.39 -7.29
CA SER A 324 -6.39 17.10 -8.51
C SER A 324 -5.46 16.65 -9.62
N LYS A 325 -6.01 15.94 -10.60
CA LYS A 325 -5.27 15.41 -11.75
C LYS A 325 -5.68 16.13 -13.02
N THR A 326 -4.72 16.62 -13.79
CA THR A 326 -4.92 17.06 -15.17
C THR A 326 -4.19 16.08 -16.07
N ASN A 327 -4.96 15.31 -16.83
CA ASN A 327 -4.44 14.33 -17.77
C ASN A 327 -4.54 14.87 -19.19
N ILE A 328 -3.43 14.78 -19.92
CA ILE A 328 -3.29 15.19 -21.31
C ILE A 328 -2.90 13.97 -22.12
N GLN A 329 -3.81 13.53 -22.99
CA GLN A 329 -3.66 12.35 -23.81
C GLN A 329 -3.35 12.75 -25.25
N PHE A 330 -2.34 12.10 -25.85
CA PHE A 330 -1.94 12.35 -27.24
C PHE A 330 -2.59 11.31 -28.16
N PRO A 331 -3.66 11.65 -28.90
CA PRO A 331 -4.49 10.68 -29.61
C PRO A 331 -3.72 10.02 -30.75
N ASN A 332 -4.00 8.73 -30.98
CA ASN A 332 -3.40 7.94 -32.06
C ASN A 332 -4.33 7.87 -33.29
N TRP A 333 -4.75 9.03 -33.81
CA TRP A 333 -5.57 9.08 -35.01
C TRP A 333 -4.71 9.20 -36.27
N GLU A 334 -5.10 8.51 -37.35
CA GLU A 334 -4.34 8.50 -38.61
C GLU A 334 -4.22 9.89 -39.26
N ASN A 335 -5.14 10.81 -38.97
CA ASN A 335 -5.19 12.18 -39.52
C ASN A 335 -4.56 13.24 -38.61
N SER A 336 -3.93 12.85 -37.51
CA SER A 336 -3.24 13.79 -36.60
C SER A 336 -1.86 14.13 -37.12
N LYS A 337 -1.50 15.43 -37.15
CA LYS A 337 -0.15 15.89 -37.49
C LYS A 337 0.55 16.52 -36.29
N PHE A 338 1.72 16.02 -35.97
CA PHE A 338 2.61 16.55 -34.95
C PHE A 338 3.78 17.26 -35.62
N SER A 339 4.04 18.52 -35.29
CA SER A 339 5.35 19.10 -35.58
C SER A 339 6.29 18.59 -34.50
N VAL A 340 7.41 17.96 -34.87
CA VAL A 340 8.38 17.44 -33.90
C VAL A 340 9.70 18.15 -34.09
N ALA A 341 10.24 18.69 -33.00
CA ALA A 341 11.64 19.09 -32.92
C ALA A 341 12.43 17.95 -32.26
N TYR A 342 13.62 17.65 -32.78
CA TYR A 342 14.51 16.67 -32.18
C TYR A 342 15.96 17.08 -32.39
N HIS A 343 16.87 16.70 -31.48
CA HIS A 343 18.30 16.71 -31.76
C HIS A 343 18.74 15.32 -32.20
N GLN A 344 19.59 15.26 -33.24
CA GLN A 344 20.08 13.99 -33.79
C GLN A 344 20.94 13.19 -32.77
N GLU A 345 21.38 13.87 -31.72
CA GLU A 345 22.12 13.34 -30.57
C GLU A 345 21.22 12.77 -29.44
N ASP A 346 19.90 12.93 -29.54
CA ASP A 346 18.88 12.36 -28.61
C ASP A 346 18.38 10.96 -29.05
N ALA A 347 19.03 10.33 -30.03
CA ALA A 347 18.65 9.01 -30.52
C ALA A 347 19.05 7.92 -29.51
N LEU A 348 18.06 7.20 -29.01
CA LEU A 348 18.22 6.05 -28.12
C LEU A 348 18.13 4.74 -28.90
N ARG A 349 18.78 3.71 -28.37
CA ARG A 349 18.72 2.35 -28.92
C ARG A 349 18.07 1.43 -27.91
N LEU A 350 16.88 0.91 -28.24
CA LEU A 350 16.17 -0.06 -27.42
C LEU A 350 16.12 -1.41 -28.14
N GLN A 351 16.34 -2.48 -27.39
CA GLN A 351 16.10 -3.83 -27.85
C GLN A 351 14.63 -4.20 -27.60
N ASN A 352 13.92 -4.66 -28.63
CA ASN A 352 12.57 -5.17 -28.47
C ASN A 352 12.58 -6.40 -27.56
N SER A 353 11.82 -6.33 -26.46
CA SER A 353 11.77 -7.37 -25.43
C SER A 353 11.14 -8.68 -25.92
N GLN A 354 10.33 -8.66 -26.99
CA GLN A 354 9.62 -9.84 -27.48
C GLN A 354 10.40 -10.67 -28.51
N ASP A 355 11.30 -10.06 -29.30
CA ASP A 355 12.03 -10.75 -30.38
C ASP A 355 13.54 -10.47 -30.43
N GLY A 356 14.07 -9.64 -29.52
CA GLY A 356 15.49 -9.32 -29.41
C GLY A 356 16.04 -8.41 -30.52
N THR A 357 15.18 -7.83 -31.37
CA THR A 357 15.59 -6.89 -32.43
C THR A 357 16.01 -5.53 -31.85
N LEU A 358 17.08 -4.93 -32.37
CA LEU A 358 17.52 -3.58 -31.97
C LEU A 358 16.80 -2.54 -32.83
N ASN A 359 16.01 -1.67 -32.19
CA ASN A 359 15.36 -0.54 -32.84
C ASN A 359 15.99 0.76 -32.34
N ASP A 360 16.52 1.53 -33.29
CA ASP A 360 16.98 2.90 -33.07
C ASP A 360 15.73 3.82 -33.12
N PHE A 361 15.55 4.68 -32.13
CA PHE A 361 14.42 5.60 -32.04
C PHE A 361 14.86 6.97 -31.48
N VAL A 362 14.09 8.00 -31.76
CA VAL A 362 14.33 9.37 -31.32
C VAL A 362 13.20 9.78 -30.40
N LEU A 363 13.53 10.20 -29.17
CA LEU A 363 12.54 10.87 -28.32
C LEU A 363 12.29 12.25 -28.91
N SER A 364 11.01 12.56 -29.11
CA SER A 364 10.57 13.88 -29.52
C SER A 364 10.93 14.91 -28.44
N GLY A 365 11.68 15.95 -28.83
CA GLY A 365 12.17 17.03 -27.95
C GLY A 365 11.41 18.35 -28.10
N ILE A 366 11.87 19.35 -27.33
CA ILE A 366 11.35 20.72 -27.15
C ILE A 366 10.47 21.23 -28.31
N GLY A 367 9.17 21.41 -28.06
CA GLY A 367 8.30 22.23 -28.91
C GLY A 367 7.46 21.46 -29.92
N THR A 368 6.72 20.44 -29.46
CA THR A 368 5.87 19.63 -30.34
C THR A 368 4.47 20.20 -30.51
N SER A 369 4.25 21.03 -31.52
CA SER A 369 2.89 21.47 -31.81
C SER A 369 2.05 20.33 -32.42
N PHE A 370 0.75 20.35 -32.13
CA PHE A 370 -0.21 19.39 -32.65
C PHE A 370 -1.25 20.13 -33.47
N GLU A 371 -1.48 19.70 -34.71
CA GLU A 371 -2.50 20.24 -35.60
C GLU A 371 -3.37 19.07 -36.12
N SER A 372 -4.70 19.20 -36.09
CA SER A 372 -5.62 18.14 -36.54
C SER A 372 -6.71 18.69 -37.43
N GLU A 373 -6.95 18.08 -38.59
CA GLU A 373 -7.98 18.56 -39.54
C GLU A 373 -9.44 18.37 -39.03
N ASN A 374 -9.67 17.55 -37.99
CA ASN A 374 -10.98 17.22 -37.41
C ASN A 374 -11.19 17.83 -36.00
N TRP A 375 -11.26 19.16 -35.94
CA TRP A 375 -11.15 19.97 -34.71
C TRP A 375 -12.18 19.72 -33.58
N TRP A 376 -13.32 19.08 -33.84
CA TRP A 376 -14.43 18.91 -32.87
C TRP A 376 -14.37 17.60 -32.06
N GLU A 377 -13.72 16.54 -32.58
CA GLU A 377 -13.45 15.30 -31.83
C GLU A 377 -12.20 15.43 -30.95
N VAL A 378 -11.30 16.32 -31.32
CA VAL A 378 -9.92 16.34 -30.86
C VAL A 378 -9.76 16.96 -29.47
N SER A 379 -10.46 18.06 -29.19
CA SER A 379 -10.34 18.76 -27.91
C SER A 379 -10.90 17.98 -26.72
N GLN A 380 -11.89 17.12 -26.92
CA GLN A 380 -12.59 16.38 -25.85
C GLN A 380 -11.80 15.21 -25.29
N TRP A 381 -10.94 14.58 -26.09
CA TRP A 381 -10.18 13.40 -25.67
C TRP A 381 -8.76 13.75 -25.22
N MET A 382 -8.29 14.95 -25.54
CA MET A 382 -6.91 15.35 -25.28
C MET A 382 -6.65 15.89 -23.89
N ALA A 383 -7.61 16.55 -23.24
CA ALA A 383 -7.43 17.09 -21.89
C ALA A 383 -8.62 16.70 -21.01
N ARG A 384 -8.34 16.19 -19.82
CA ARG A 384 -9.35 15.89 -18.80
C ARG A 384 -8.84 16.27 -17.42
N VAL A 385 -9.73 16.84 -16.61
CA VAL A 385 -9.48 17.07 -15.19
C VAL A 385 -10.19 15.97 -14.42
N ASN A 386 -9.47 15.37 -13.48
CA ASN A 386 -9.90 14.22 -12.73
C ASN A 386 -9.65 14.43 -11.24
N PRO A 387 -10.49 15.24 -10.55
CA PRO A 387 -10.43 15.29 -9.11
C PRO A 387 -10.83 13.93 -8.53
N SER A 388 -10.18 13.54 -7.44
CA SER A 388 -10.57 12.38 -6.65
C SER A 388 -10.35 12.60 -5.17
N VAL A 389 -11.20 11.98 -4.37
CA VAL A 389 -11.11 11.97 -2.92
C VAL A 389 -11.05 10.53 -2.48
N LYS A 390 -10.11 10.21 -1.59
CA LYS A 390 -9.97 8.89 -0.99
C LYS A 390 -9.88 9.01 0.52
N GLU A 391 -10.72 8.27 1.22
CA GLU A 391 -10.74 8.14 2.67
C GLU A 391 -10.34 6.70 3.03
N GLU A 392 -9.38 6.54 3.93
CA GLU A 392 -8.94 5.26 4.47
C GLU A 392 -8.96 5.34 5.98
N ASN A 393 -9.90 4.64 6.61
CA ASN A 393 -10.03 4.58 8.07
C ASN A 393 -9.64 3.19 8.54
N GLN A 394 -8.67 3.11 9.44
CA GLN A 394 -8.15 1.85 9.94
C GLN A 394 -8.12 1.81 11.46
N ASP A 395 -8.82 0.83 12.03
CA ASP A 395 -8.74 0.49 13.44
C ASP A 395 -8.00 -0.84 13.63
N GLN A 396 -7.14 -0.90 14.64
CA GLN A 396 -6.46 -2.11 15.04
C GLN A 396 -6.40 -2.23 16.55
N TYR A 397 -6.75 -3.39 17.08
CA TYR A 397 -6.55 -3.70 18.49
C TYR A 397 -5.89 -5.06 18.68
N SER A 398 -5.15 -5.20 19.79
CA SER A 398 -4.69 -6.50 20.27
C SER A 398 -4.73 -6.57 21.79
N VAL A 399 -5.10 -7.74 22.31
CA VAL A 399 -5.15 -8.04 23.73
C VAL A 399 -4.40 -9.34 24.00
N ALA A 400 -3.51 -9.32 24.99
CA ALA A 400 -2.74 -10.48 25.41
C ALA A 400 -2.83 -10.67 26.92
N LEU A 401 -3.11 -11.90 27.34
CA LEU A 401 -3.03 -12.33 28.73
C LEU A 401 -1.97 -13.42 28.81
N GLY A 402 -0.91 -13.15 29.56
CA GLY A 402 0.17 -14.08 29.74
C GLY A 402 0.64 -14.18 31.17
N GLY A 403 1.46 -15.19 31.42
CA GLY A 403 2.14 -15.33 32.69
C GLY A 403 3.43 -16.10 32.54
N LYS A 404 4.37 -15.81 33.44
CA LYS A 404 5.62 -16.54 33.56
C LYS A 404 5.77 -17.08 34.96
N TYR A 405 6.43 -18.22 35.04
CA TYR A 405 6.81 -18.87 36.27
C TYR A 405 8.26 -19.33 36.18
N HIS A 406 9.07 -18.97 37.17
CA HIS A 406 10.45 -19.38 37.36
C HIS A 406 10.48 -20.36 38.54
N GLY A 407 10.84 -21.61 38.26
CA GLY A 407 11.25 -22.57 39.29
C GLY A 407 12.77 -22.51 39.50
N GLU A 408 13.30 -23.43 40.31
CA GLU A 408 14.74 -23.46 40.63
C GLU A 408 15.64 -23.56 39.40
N ASN A 409 15.31 -24.43 38.43
CA ASN A 409 16.10 -24.68 37.21
C ASN A 409 15.22 -24.71 35.95
N TRP A 410 14.03 -24.12 35.99
CA TRP A 410 13.13 -24.14 34.84
C TRP A 410 12.27 -22.90 34.77
N LYS A 411 11.88 -22.51 33.57
CA LYS A 411 10.99 -21.39 33.31
C LYS A 411 9.83 -21.88 32.45
N LEU A 412 8.64 -21.38 32.74
CA LEU A 412 7.43 -21.64 31.95
C LEU A 412 6.80 -20.29 31.63
N SER A 413 6.51 -20.05 30.36
CA SER A 413 5.67 -18.94 29.94
C SER A 413 4.48 -19.45 29.14
N ALA A 414 3.32 -18.88 29.38
CA ALA A 414 2.12 -19.16 28.62
C ALA A 414 1.42 -17.84 28.29
N GLU A 415 0.94 -17.72 27.06
CA GLU A 415 0.23 -16.54 26.58
C GLU A 415 -0.93 -16.95 25.68
N ILE A 416 -2.05 -16.24 25.84
CA ILE A 416 -3.13 -16.20 24.86
C ILE A 416 -3.29 -14.77 24.36
N SER A 417 -3.49 -14.62 23.06
CA SER A 417 -3.66 -13.30 22.44
C SER A 417 -4.73 -13.35 21.36
N THR A 418 -5.41 -12.22 21.19
CA THR A 418 -6.34 -11.98 20.09
C THR A 418 -6.08 -10.59 19.53
N GLY A 419 -6.25 -10.43 18.22
CA GLY A 419 -6.19 -9.14 17.56
C GLY A 419 -7.09 -9.09 16.34
N GLU A 420 -7.54 -7.88 16.02
CA GLU A 420 -8.36 -7.58 14.86
C GLU A 420 -7.88 -6.26 14.25
N SER A 421 -7.91 -6.17 12.93
CA SER A 421 -7.77 -4.92 12.20
C SER A 421 -8.89 -4.81 11.17
N ASN A 422 -9.60 -3.70 11.23
CA ASN A 422 -10.64 -3.34 10.27
C ASN A 422 -10.16 -2.13 9.49
N LYS A 423 -10.32 -2.19 8.17
CA LYS A 423 -10.00 -1.07 7.29
C LYS A 423 -11.14 -0.86 6.31
N ASP A 424 -11.74 0.32 6.39
CA ASP A 424 -12.68 0.85 5.42
C ASP A 424 -11.91 1.73 4.42
N THR A 425 -12.31 1.71 3.16
CA THR A 425 -11.71 2.54 2.13
C THR A 425 -12.76 3.00 1.14
N LYS A 426 -13.00 4.31 1.11
CA LYS A 426 -13.92 4.96 0.20
C LYS A 426 -13.13 5.82 -0.78
N ASP A 427 -13.43 5.67 -2.06
CA ASP A 427 -12.80 6.43 -3.14
C ASP A 427 -13.88 6.94 -4.07
N LEU A 428 -13.84 8.24 -4.38
CA LEU A 428 -14.66 8.85 -5.41
C LEU A 428 -13.75 9.52 -6.43
N ASN A 429 -14.03 9.21 -7.70
CA ASN A 429 -13.34 9.78 -8.84
C ASN A 429 -14.33 10.40 -9.80
N VAL A 430 -14.04 11.62 -10.27
CA VAL A 430 -14.91 12.38 -11.19
C VAL A 430 -14.11 12.79 -12.41
N ASN A 431 -14.62 12.60 -13.63
CA ASN A 431 -13.94 13.03 -14.86
C ASN A 431 -14.67 14.20 -15.53
N ILE A 432 -13.90 15.22 -15.89
CA ILE A 432 -14.37 16.49 -16.44
C ILE A 432 -13.59 16.80 -17.71
N ARG A 433 -14.26 17.31 -18.74
CA ARG A 433 -13.67 17.59 -20.07
C ARG A 433 -14.05 18.97 -20.61
N PRO A 434 -13.26 19.55 -21.53
CA PRO A 434 -13.55 20.87 -22.10
C PRO A 434 -14.72 20.87 -23.09
N TYR A 435 -15.50 21.95 -23.13
CA TYR A 435 -16.73 22.13 -23.90
C TYR A 435 -16.52 22.19 -25.42
N TRP A 436 -17.52 21.71 -26.16
CA TRP A 436 -17.47 21.30 -27.57
C TRP A 436 -17.26 22.41 -28.59
N ASP A 437 -17.78 23.62 -28.35
CA ASP A 437 -18.07 24.50 -29.49
C ASP A 437 -16.99 25.55 -29.80
N ASN A 438 -15.86 25.61 -29.08
CA ASN A 438 -14.78 26.59 -29.37
C ASN A 438 -13.37 26.30 -28.81
N SER A 439 -13.15 25.19 -28.11
CA SER A 439 -11.85 24.86 -27.50
C SER A 439 -10.92 24.24 -28.55
N ARG A 440 -9.98 25.00 -29.12
CA ARG A 440 -8.90 24.46 -29.99
C ARG A 440 -7.56 24.43 -29.28
N LEU A 441 -7.04 23.25 -29.02
CA LEU A 441 -5.67 23.13 -28.56
C LEU A 441 -4.71 23.47 -29.70
N GLU A 442 -3.99 24.60 -29.62
CA GLU A 442 -3.12 25.09 -30.70
C GLU A 442 -1.69 24.53 -30.64
N THR A 443 -1.09 24.48 -29.45
CA THR A 443 0.26 23.93 -29.24
C THR A 443 0.38 23.27 -27.87
N ILE A 444 1.16 22.19 -27.78
CA ILE A 444 1.65 21.62 -26.53
C ILE A 444 3.18 21.62 -26.59
N ASP A 445 3.81 22.55 -25.89
CA ASP A 445 5.26 22.50 -25.76
C ASP A 445 5.60 21.68 -24.53
N TYR A 446 6.29 20.55 -24.71
CA TYR A 446 6.88 19.79 -23.60
C TYR A 446 8.40 19.70 -23.74
N SER A 447 9.09 19.80 -22.60
CA SER A 447 10.53 19.60 -22.50
C SER A 447 10.80 18.67 -21.33
N MET A 448 11.12 17.41 -21.61
CA MET A 448 11.60 16.46 -20.63
C MET A 448 13.12 16.42 -20.72
N ARG A 449 13.80 17.26 -19.94
CA ARG A 449 15.26 17.24 -19.80
C ARG A 449 15.64 17.08 -18.34
N GLU A 450 16.52 16.10 -18.09
CA GLU A 450 17.42 16.04 -16.92
C GLU A 450 16.75 16.45 -15.60
N GLY A 451 15.75 15.67 -15.15
CA GLY A 451 15.23 15.79 -13.79
C GLY A 451 14.49 17.10 -13.44
N ASN A 452 13.94 17.83 -14.42
CA ASN A 452 13.06 18.97 -14.15
C ASN A 452 11.59 18.65 -14.47
N TYR A 453 10.68 19.31 -13.76
CA TYR A 453 9.25 19.31 -14.08
C TYR A 453 9.07 19.66 -15.57
N PRO A 454 8.40 18.82 -16.38
CA PRO A 454 8.15 19.16 -17.76
C PRO A 454 7.33 20.45 -17.81
N ASN A 455 7.87 21.49 -18.44
CA ASN A 455 7.06 22.66 -18.73
C ASN A 455 6.07 22.27 -19.80
N LEU A 456 4.79 22.49 -19.53
CA LEU A 456 3.70 22.16 -20.43
C LEU A 456 2.82 23.39 -20.60
N ASP A 457 2.99 24.02 -21.74
CA ASP A 457 2.17 25.15 -22.14
C ASP A 457 1.03 24.64 -23.05
N VAL A 458 -0.20 24.79 -22.57
CA VAL A 458 -1.43 24.37 -23.27
C VAL A 458 -2.20 25.61 -23.68
N TYR A 459 -2.31 25.86 -24.98
CA TYR A 459 -3.02 27.03 -25.51
C TYR A 459 -4.40 26.65 -26.07
N PHE A 460 -5.46 27.23 -25.50
CA PHE A 460 -6.82 27.21 -26.03
C PHE A 460 -7.20 28.59 -26.60
N PRO A 461 -8.08 28.71 -27.60
CA PRO A 461 -8.47 29.97 -28.21
C PRO A 461 -9.64 30.57 -27.43
N ASN A 462 -9.85 31.89 -27.57
CA ASN A 462 -10.95 32.65 -26.96
C ASN A 462 -10.91 32.77 -25.42
N ASP A 463 -9.73 32.84 -24.82
CA ASP A 463 -9.54 33.03 -23.37
C ASP A 463 -10.20 31.94 -22.48
N VAL A 464 -10.47 30.74 -23.02
CA VAL A 464 -10.87 29.57 -22.22
C VAL A 464 -9.61 28.97 -21.57
N THR A 465 -9.25 29.50 -20.42
CA THR A 465 -8.19 28.97 -19.56
C THR A 465 -8.75 27.88 -18.65
N PHE A 466 -7.88 27.14 -17.93
CA PHE A 466 -8.33 26.28 -16.83
C PHE A 466 -9.14 27.04 -15.75
N ASP A 467 -8.98 28.37 -15.69
CA ASP A 467 -9.72 29.26 -14.78
C ASP A 467 -11.03 29.81 -15.39
N SER A 468 -11.35 29.48 -16.64
CA SER A 468 -12.50 30.03 -17.35
C SER A 468 -13.78 29.24 -17.04
N PRO A 469 -14.81 29.87 -16.42
CA PRO A 469 -16.02 29.17 -15.97
C PRO A 469 -16.92 28.60 -17.10
N GLU A 470 -16.74 29.05 -18.34
CA GLU A 470 -17.65 28.75 -19.46
C GLU A 470 -17.13 27.63 -20.40
N GLY A 471 -16.32 26.70 -19.90
CA GLY A 471 -15.52 25.81 -20.76
C GLY A 471 -15.43 24.33 -20.41
N TRP A 472 -16.12 23.81 -19.38
CA TRP A 472 -15.94 22.43 -18.90
C TRP A 472 -17.28 21.72 -18.62
N PHE A 473 -17.34 20.40 -18.84
CA PHE A 473 -18.51 19.57 -18.55
C PHE A 473 -18.14 18.23 -17.89
N PHE A 474 -19.00 17.75 -17.00
CA PHE A 474 -18.90 16.45 -16.33
C PHE A 474 -19.16 15.31 -17.31
N THR A 475 -18.35 14.24 -17.24
CA THR A 475 -18.46 13.11 -18.17
C THR A 475 -18.89 11.81 -17.51
N ASN A 476 -18.18 11.39 -16.47
CA ASN A 476 -18.56 10.24 -15.65
C ASN A 476 -17.94 10.35 -14.24
N SER A 477 -18.38 9.48 -13.36
CA SER A 477 -17.79 9.25 -12.05
C SER A 477 -17.84 7.77 -11.71
N TRP A 478 -16.92 7.32 -10.87
CA TRP A 478 -17.02 6.01 -10.23
C TRP A 478 -16.66 6.17 -8.75
N GLY A 479 -17.33 5.37 -7.92
CA GLY A 479 -17.08 5.27 -6.50
C GLY A 479 -16.70 3.84 -6.14
N ARG A 480 -15.83 3.66 -5.15
CA ARG A 480 -15.50 2.35 -4.60
C ARG A 480 -15.59 2.41 -3.09
N ASP A 481 -16.16 1.36 -2.51
CA ASP A 481 -16.15 1.08 -1.09
C ASP A 481 -15.49 -0.27 -0.85
N SER A 482 -14.64 -0.41 0.16
CA SER A 482 -13.93 -1.65 0.44
C SER A 482 -13.67 -1.84 1.92
N ASP A 483 -14.32 -2.85 2.48
CA ASP A 483 -14.10 -3.32 3.84
C ASP A 483 -13.13 -4.49 3.87
N ASN A 484 -12.11 -4.37 4.71
CA ASN A 484 -11.15 -5.44 4.98
C ASN A 484 -11.16 -5.75 6.47
N THR A 485 -11.33 -7.02 6.84
CA THR A 485 -11.26 -7.48 8.23
C THR A 485 -10.19 -8.55 8.34
N LEU A 486 -9.20 -8.33 9.21
CA LEU A 486 -8.16 -9.30 9.54
C LEU A 486 -8.26 -9.64 11.02
N THR A 487 -8.20 -10.92 11.38
CA THR A 487 -8.16 -11.36 12.78
C THR A 487 -7.08 -12.41 13.00
N GLU A 488 -6.49 -12.44 14.20
CA GLU A 488 -5.61 -13.53 14.63
C GLU A 488 -5.84 -13.87 16.10
N ASP A 489 -6.18 -15.14 16.36
CA ASP A 489 -6.21 -15.73 17.69
C ASP A 489 -5.00 -16.65 17.85
N ALA A 490 -4.23 -16.48 18.92
CA ALA A 490 -3.03 -17.30 19.17
C ALA A 490 -2.91 -17.74 20.62
N ALA A 491 -2.31 -18.92 20.80
CA ALA A 491 -1.91 -19.46 22.09
C ALA A 491 -0.49 -20.02 21.99
N LYS A 492 0.35 -19.67 22.97
CA LYS A 492 1.75 -20.11 23.04
C LYS A 492 2.07 -20.61 24.44
N VAL A 493 2.85 -21.69 24.52
CA VAL A 493 3.48 -22.17 25.75
C VAL A 493 4.93 -22.47 25.47
N ASP A 494 5.83 -21.89 26.26
CA ASP A 494 7.27 -22.14 26.20
C ASP A 494 7.75 -22.67 27.55
N PHE A 495 8.68 -23.62 27.47
CA PHE A 495 9.34 -24.23 28.61
C PHE A 495 10.86 -24.16 28.40
N GLU A 496 11.56 -23.65 29.39
CA GLU A 496 13.01 -23.60 29.44
C GLU A 496 13.51 -24.41 30.64
N TYR A 497 14.57 -25.18 30.45
CA TYR A 497 15.20 -25.96 31.51
C TYR A 497 16.69 -25.68 31.53
N GLU A 498 17.19 -25.27 32.68
CA GLU A 498 18.59 -24.93 32.91
C GLU A 498 19.38 -26.15 33.41
N LEU A 499 20.60 -26.32 32.87
CA LEU A 499 21.46 -27.47 33.08
C LEU A 499 22.87 -27.00 33.48
N ASP A 500 23.50 -27.72 34.40
CA ASP A 500 24.93 -27.55 34.73
C ASP A 500 25.82 -28.29 33.70
N SER A 501 25.71 -27.93 32.42
CA SER A 501 26.47 -28.57 31.34
C SER A 501 26.81 -27.58 30.21
N VAL A 502 27.66 -27.99 29.26
CA VAL A 502 27.97 -27.19 28.06
C VAL A 502 26.70 -26.78 27.32
N ILE A 503 25.71 -27.68 27.25
CA ILE A 503 24.35 -27.29 26.92
C ILE A 503 23.72 -26.82 28.24
N HIS A 504 23.60 -25.50 28.41
CA HIS A 504 23.14 -24.91 29.66
C HIS A 504 21.63 -24.65 29.65
N THR A 505 20.98 -24.64 28.49
CA THR A 505 19.52 -24.48 28.41
C THR A 505 18.90 -25.36 27.34
N ILE A 506 17.78 -26.00 27.67
CA ILE A 506 16.87 -26.66 26.73
C ILE A 506 15.60 -25.83 26.66
N LYS A 507 15.26 -25.31 25.48
CA LYS A 507 14.00 -24.60 25.22
C LYS A 507 13.10 -25.45 24.35
N SER A 508 11.82 -25.51 24.70
CA SER A 508 10.80 -26.17 23.89
C SER A 508 9.51 -25.38 23.98
N GLY A 509 8.74 -25.37 22.92
CA GLY A 509 7.46 -24.68 22.96
C GLY A 509 6.51 -25.10 21.86
N VAL A 510 5.25 -24.77 22.08
CA VAL A 510 4.14 -25.05 21.18
C VAL A 510 3.39 -23.75 20.95
N ARG A 511 3.03 -23.49 19.69
CA ARG A 511 2.20 -22.36 19.29
C ARG A 511 1.07 -22.86 18.39
N TYR A 512 -0.14 -22.41 18.67
CA TYR A 512 -1.26 -22.48 17.74
C TYR A 512 -1.70 -21.06 17.40
N ALA A 513 -1.99 -20.79 16.13
CA ALA A 513 -2.61 -19.54 15.71
C ALA A 513 -3.61 -19.79 14.58
N SER A 514 -4.73 -19.09 14.64
CA SER A 514 -5.75 -19.08 13.60
C SER A 514 -5.88 -17.65 13.11
N ARG A 515 -5.57 -17.43 11.82
CA ARG A 515 -5.68 -16.12 11.17
C ARG A 515 -6.80 -16.16 10.16
N ASN A 516 -7.68 -15.15 10.18
CA ASN A 516 -8.72 -14.99 9.17
C ASN A 516 -8.55 -13.67 8.42
N VAL A 517 -8.78 -13.68 7.12
CA VAL A 517 -8.72 -12.52 6.23
C VAL A 517 -10.00 -12.48 5.40
N GLU A 518 -10.79 -11.44 5.61
CA GLU A 518 -12.05 -11.19 4.90
C GLU A 518 -11.89 -9.90 4.09
N ARG A 519 -12.32 -9.95 2.82
CA ARG A 519 -12.36 -8.79 1.93
C ARG A 519 -13.75 -8.65 1.32
N HIS A 520 -14.32 -7.46 1.45
CA HIS A 520 -15.50 -7.01 0.73
C HIS A 520 -15.13 -5.77 -0.08
N ARG A 521 -15.63 -5.70 -1.32
CA ARG A 521 -15.41 -4.56 -2.19
C ARG A 521 -16.61 -4.35 -3.08
N TYR A 522 -17.11 -3.14 -3.04
CA TYR A 522 -18.24 -2.63 -3.79
C TYR A 522 -17.73 -1.55 -4.73
N GLN A 523 -18.20 -1.52 -5.96
CA GLN A 523 -17.86 -0.47 -6.91
C GLN A 523 -19.11 0.00 -7.64
N LEU A 524 -19.30 1.32 -7.65
CA LEU A 524 -20.31 1.98 -8.46
C LEU A 524 -19.87 1.89 -9.92
N ARG A 525 -20.66 1.20 -10.74
CA ARG A 525 -20.38 1.06 -12.17
C ARG A 525 -20.70 2.35 -12.91
N ASP A 526 -19.87 2.68 -13.90
CA ASP A 526 -20.06 3.82 -14.79
C ASP A 526 -21.45 3.69 -15.48
N PRO A 527 -22.31 4.72 -15.46
CA PRO A 527 -23.60 4.71 -16.17
C PRO A 527 -23.48 4.57 -17.70
N TYR A 528 -22.27 4.45 -18.26
CA TYR A 528 -22.01 4.08 -19.66
C TYR A 528 -22.50 2.69 -20.10
N ASP A 529 -23.34 1.98 -19.33
CA ASP A 529 -24.14 0.89 -19.88
C ASP A 529 -25.25 1.53 -20.73
N GLY A 530 -25.25 1.25 -22.05
CA GLY A 530 -26.16 1.81 -23.06
C GLY A 530 -27.67 1.61 -22.80
N LYS A 531 -28.04 1.11 -21.62
CA LYS A 531 -29.40 1.07 -21.06
C LYS A 531 -29.85 2.41 -20.48
N THR A 532 -28.96 3.30 -20.04
CA THR A 532 -29.31 4.72 -19.83
C THR A 532 -29.04 5.51 -21.11
N THR A 533 -29.87 5.25 -22.13
CA THR A 533 -29.94 6.17 -23.27
C THR A 533 -30.41 7.54 -22.77
N ILE A 534 -29.45 8.44 -22.57
CA ILE A 534 -29.64 9.85 -22.89
C ILE A 534 -30.14 9.85 -24.34
N ASN A 535 -31.43 10.10 -24.53
CA ASN A 535 -32.09 9.91 -25.81
C ASN A 535 -31.65 11.02 -26.79
N TRP A 536 -30.65 10.71 -27.63
CA TRP A 536 -30.24 11.58 -28.74
C TRP A 536 -31.26 11.42 -29.88
N HIS A 537 -32.32 12.25 -29.89
CA HIS A 537 -33.34 12.19 -30.93
C HIS A 537 -33.20 13.24 -32.05
N TYR A 538 -33.86 12.90 -33.15
CA TYR A 538 -33.53 13.14 -34.55
C TYR A 538 -33.72 14.58 -35.08
N ARG A 539 -32.94 14.87 -36.12
CA ARG A 539 -32.92 16.04 -37.02
C ARG A 539 -34.30 16.63 -37.33
N ASN A 540 -34.42 17.95 -37.18
CA ASN A 540 -35.37 18.73 -37.96
C ASN A 540 -34.64 19.70 -38.89
N ASN A 541 -35.11 19.75 -40.13
CA ASN A 541 -34.32 20.05 -41.34
C ASN A 541 -33.82 21.50 -41.54
N ASN A 542 -33.65 22.35 -40.53
CA ASN A 542 -33.20 23.74 -40.77
C ASN A 542 -32.40 24.47 -39.67
N ASN A 543 -32.00 23.84 -38.56
CA ASN A 543 -31.04 24.43 -37.60
C ASN A 543 -30.19 23.32 -36.97
N ASN A 544 -28.86 23.44 -37.02
CA ASN A 544 -27.90 22.43 -36.59
C ASN A 544 -27.51 22.60 -35.11
N PHE A 545 -28.32 22.09 -34.16
CA PHE A 545 -27.89 21.92 -32.77
C PHE A 545 -28.41 20.59 -32.21
N TRP A 546 -27.58 19.93 -31.40
CA TRP A 546 -27.91 18.73 -30.63
C TRP A 546 -28.09 19.15 -29.17
N GLU A 547 -29.28 18.94 -28.59
CA GLU A 547 -29.56 19.24 -27.18
C GLU A 547 -29.57 17.96 -26.34
N LEU A 548 -28.92 18.03 -25.19
CA LEU A 548 -29.00 17.03 -24.10
C LEU A 548 -30.40 17.09 -23.49
N HIS A 549 -31.25 16.09 -23.75
CA HIS A 549 -32.56 15.94 -23.10
C HIS A 549 -32.42 15.03 -21.87
N ILE A 550 -32.33 15.62 -20.68
CA ILE A 550 -32.72 14.95 -19.43
C ILE A 550 -34.26 15.06 -19.36
N PRO A 551 -35.06 14.00 -19.15
CA PRO A 551 -36.51 14.09 -19.15
C PRO A 551 -36.99 15.14 -18.14
N VAL A 552 -37.49 16.26 -18.67
CA VAL A 552 -37.98 17.39 -17.86
C VAL A 552 -39.38 17.04 -17.40
N GLY A 553 -39.47 16.62 -16.14
CA GLY A 553 -40.72 16.29 -15.47
C GLY A 553 -40.95 17.08 -14.18
N GLY A 554 -40.38 18.27 -14.00
CA GLY A 554 -40.73 19.20 -12.91
C GLY A 554 -40.50 18.73 -11.46
N GLU A 555 -40.06 17.50 -11.25
CA GLU A 555 -39.67 16.95 -9.95
C GLU A 555 -38.14 16.86 -9.91
N PRO A 556 -37.47 17.32 -8.83
CA PRO A 556 -36.04 17.12 -8.65
C PRO A 556 -35.72 15.63 -8.77
N VAL A 557 -34.51 15.28 -9.22
CA VAL A 557 -34.00 13.90 -9.14
C VAL A 557 -34.13 13.49 -7.66
N PRO A 558 -35.05 12.59 -7.27
CA PRO A 558 -35.38 12.42 -5.86
C PRO A 558 -34.13 11.92 -5.12
N GLY A 559 -33.80 12.48 -3.95
CA GLY A 559 -32.52 12.23 -3.28
C GLY A 559 -31.47 13.34 -3.41
N PHE A 560 -31.37 14.01 -4.56
CA PHE A 560 -30.49 15.19 -4.73
C PHE A 560 -31.07 16.47 -4.13
N GLU A 561 -32.35 16.46 -3.76
CA GLU A 561 -33.02 17.51 -2.98
C GLU A 561 -32.52 17.61 -1.53
N TYR A 562 -31.85 16.56 -1.03
CA TYR A 562 -31.20 16.54 0.28
C TYR A 562 -29.72 16.94 0.20
N ALA A 563 -29.18 17.13 -1.00
CA ALA A 563 -27.83 17.64 -1.20
C ALA A 563 -27.77 19.12 -0.81
N PRO A 564 -26.65 19.60 -0.21
CA PRO A 564 -26.47 21.02 0.10
C PRO A 564 -26.72 21.89 -1.14
N ASP A 565 -27.15 23.15 -0.96
CA ASP A 565 -27.38 24.09 -2.06
C ASP A 565 -26.17 24.27 -2.98
N SER A 566 -24.95 24.06 -2.46
CA SER A 566 -23.70 24.08 -3.23
C SER A 566 -23.49 22.87 -4.12
N VAL A 567 -24.21 21.77 -3.87
CA VAL A 567 -24.21 20.50 -4.61
C VAL A 567 -25.45 20.36 -5.50
N SER A 568 -26.64 20.68 -4.98
CA SER A 568 -27.89 20.70 -5.76
C SER A 568 -27.86 21.77 -6.86
N GLY A 569 -27.15 22.89 -6.63
CA GLY A 569 -26.84 23.90 -7.64
C GLY A 569 -25.80 23.48 -8.69
N LEU A 570 -25.11 22.34 -8.52
CA LEU A 570 -24.17 21.79 -9.52
C LEU A 570 -24.91 21.05 -10.65
N ILE A 571 -26.15 20.61 -10.39
CA ILE A 571 -27.04 19.93 -11.33
C ILE A 571 -28.29 20.79 -11.46
N THR A 572 -28.20 21.91 -12.18
CA THR A 572 -29.39 22.72 -12.46
C THR A 572 -30.10 22.24 -13.72
N SER A 573 -31.35 21.80 -13.56
CA SER A 573 -32.30 21.59 -14.65
C SER A 573 -33.03 22.90 -14.94
N ASP A 574 -32.33 23.91 -15.49
CA ASP A 574 -33.00 25.16 -15.93
C ASP A 574 -32.90 25.29 -17.45
N SER A 575 -33.85 24.66 -18.15
CA SER A 575 -34.08 24.83 -19.59
C SER A 575 -35.33 25.68 -19.87
N ASP A 576 -35.46 26.83 -19.22
CA ASP A 576 -36.53 27.78 -19.51
C ASP A 576 -36.12 28.75 -20.64
N ALA A 577 -36.01 28.22 -21.87
CA ALA A 577 -35.96 29.03 -23.09
C ALA A 577 -36.97 28.51 -24.12
N ILE A 578 -38.25 28.80 -23.86
CA ILE A 578 -39.35 28.56 -24.80
C ILE A 578 -39.15 29.41 -26.06
N PHE A 579 -38.82 28.77 -27.18
CA PHE A 579 -38.81 29.37 -28.52
C PHE A 579 -40.23 29.83 -28.91
N SER A 580 -40.50 31.13 -28.97
CA SER A 580 -41.80 31.63 -29.42
C SER A 580 -41.80 32.62 -30.60
N ASP A 581 -40.67 33.10 -31.12
CA ASP A 581 -40.74 34.04 -32.25
C ASP A 581 -39.51 34.12 -33.18
N GLY A 582 -38.92 32.99 -33.56
CA GLY A 582 -38.37 32.78 -34.92
C GLY A 582 -37.43 33.84 -35.53
N THR A 583 -36.70 34.62 -34.75
CA THR A 583 -35.65 35.53 -35.27
C THR A 583 -34.42 35.51 -34.35
N PRO A 584 -33.19 35.34 -34.88
CA PRO A 584 -31.99 35.44 -34.07
C PRO A 584 -31.71 36.93 -33.83
N GLN A 585 -32.11 37.45 -32.66
CA GLN A 585 -31.57 38.69 -32.14
C GLN A 585 -30.55 38.38 -31.04
N ASN A 586 -29.39 39.03 -31.15
CA ASN A 586 -28.31 39.06 -30.19
C ASN A 586 -28.83 39.09 -28.75
N TYR A 587 -28.61 38.01 -28.00
CA TYR A 587 -28.69 38.02 -26.55
C TYR A 587 -27.42 37.36 -26.01
N GLU A 588 -26.72 38.13 -25.18
CA GLU A 588 -25.71 37.63 -24.24
C GLU A 588 -26.37 36.51 -23.45
N SER A 589 -26.04 35.26 -23.80
CA SER A 589 -26.47 34.10 -23.06
C SER A 589 -25.72 34.08 -21.74
N ASN A 590 -26.36 34.57 -20.68
CA ASN A 590 -25.95 34.31 -19.31
C ASN A 590 -26.21 32.83 -19.01
N TRP A 591 -25.32 31.95 -19.48
CA TRP A 591 -25.19 30.61 -18.93
C TRP A 591 -24.75 30.78 -17.47
N ARG A 592 -25.61 30.43 -16.51
CA ARG A 592 -25.15 30.32 -15.12
C ARG A 592 -24.31 29.04 -15.00
N ASN A 593 -22.99 29.25 -15.01
CA ASN A 593 -21.88 28.38 -14.59
C ASN A 593 -22.20 26.94 -14.17
N PRO A 594 -21.72 25.95 -14.93
CA PRO A 594 -21.17 24.75 -14.34
C PRO A 594 -19.69 24.99 -13.96
N MET A 595 -19.38 24.87 -12.67
CA MET A 595 -18.07 24.49 -12.12
C MET A 595 -16.95 25.56 -12.09
N THR A 596 -16.73 26.11 -10.89
CA THR A 596 -15.36 26.32 -10.37
C THR A 596 -15.13 25.30 -9.25
N LEU A 597 -14.86 24.04 -9.63
CA LEU A 597 -14.59 22.94 -8.68
C LEU A 597 -13.26 23.08 -7.93
N GLY A 598 -12.42 24.05 -8.29
CA GLY A 598 -11.22 24.39 -7.53
C GLY A 598 -11.51 24.96 -6.12
N ASN A 599 -12.78 25.20 -5.77
CA ASN A 599 -13.20 25.78 -4.50
C ASN A 599 -14.21 24.94 -3.71
N SER A 600 -14.59 23.75 -4.20
CA SER A 600 -15.48 22.85 -3.45
C SER A 600 -14.72 22.25 -2.27
N SER A 601 -15.28 22.35 -1.07
CA SER A 601 -14.70 21.81 0.15
C SER A 601 -14.78 20.28 0.17
N TYR A 602 -13.85 19.64 0.86
CA TYR A 602 -13.85 18.19 1.11
C TYR A 602 -15.22 17.67 1.57
N ASN A 603 -15.87 18.39 2.50
CA ASN A 603 -17.18 18.04 3.02
C ASN A 603 -18.27 17.98 1.94
N GLU A 604 -18.18 18.81 0.90
CA GLU A 604 -19.16 18.82 -0.19
C GLU A 604 -18.99 17.60 -1.11
N TYR A 605 -17.75 17.14 -1.32
CA TYR A 605 -17.48 15.88 -2.03
C TYR A 605 -17.86 14.66 -1.19
N LEU A 606 -17.60 14.69 0.12
CA LEU A 606 -17.97 13.64 1.05
C LEU A 606 -19.49 13.52 1.18
N GLU A 607 -20.23 14.64 1.23
CA GLU A 607 -21.69 14.62 1.23
C GLU A 607 -22.25 14.09 -0.09
N LEU A 608 -21.67 14.46 -1.24
CA LEU A 608 -22.06 13.86 -2.52
C LEU A 608 -21.80 12.34 -2.53
N THR A 609 -20.65 11.92 -2.03
CA THR A 609 -20.27 10.50 -1.89
C THR A 609 -21.25 9.76 -0.97
N ASN A 610 -21.54 10.32 0.19
CA ASN A 610 -22.48 9.75 1.16
C ASN A 610 -23.92 9.76 0.66
N ILE A 611 -24.34 10.73 -0.16
CA ILE A 611 -25.68 10.74 -0.79
C ILE A 611 -25.76 9.64 -1.85
N LEU A 612 -24.71 9.50 -2.67
CA LEU A 612 -24.62 8.41 -3.65
C LEU A 612 -24.69 7.05 -2.95
N PHE A 613 -24.00 6.87 -1.82
CA PHE A 613 -24.06 5.64 -1.04
C PHE A 613 -25.33 5.49 -0.18
N ALA A 614 -25.94 6.56 0.35
CA ALA A 614 -27.16 6.48 1.17
C ALA A 614 -28.44 6.21 0.35
N LEU A 615 -28.42 6.49 -0.95
CA LEU A 615 -29.48 6.04 -1.87
C LEU A 615 -29.58 4.50 -1.96
N ASP A 616 -28.54 3.78 -1.54
CA ASP A 616 -28.50 2.32 -1.38
C ASP A 616 -29.30 1.84 -0.14
N ASP A 617 -29.10 2.48 1.01
CA ASP A 617 -29.72 2.08 2.29
C ASP A 617 -31.26 2.22 2.28
N VAL A 618 -31.79 3.20 1.55
CA VAL A 618 -33.24 3.43 1.43
C VAL A 618 -33.94 2.35 0.60
N ASN A 619 -33.24 1.73 -0.37
CA ASN A 619 -33.77 0.64 -1.20
C ASN A 619 -34.01 -0.65 -0.39
N GLN A 620 -33.18 -0.93 0.63
CA GLN A 620 -33.31 -2.16 1.42
C GLN A 620 -34.43 -2.13 2.47
N GLU A 621 -34.74 -0.96 3.06
CA GLU A 621 -35.79 -0.87 4.09
C GLU A 621 -37.21 -0.70 3.52
N THR A 622 -37.36 -0.12 2.33
CA THR A 622 -38.68 0.30 1.80
C THR A 622 -39.24 -0.61 0.71
N GLY A 623 -38.41 -1.39 0.02
CA GLY A 623 -38.86 -2.31 -1.03
C GLY A 623 -39.43 -1.64 -2.28
N GLU A 624 -39.27 -0.32 -2.44
CA GLU A 624 -39.65 0.41 -3.65
C GLU A 624 -38.40 0.73 -4.48
N THR A 625 -38.39 0.32 -5.74
CA THR A 625 -37.29 0.60 -6.68
C THR A 625 -37.26 2.07 -7.09
N TYR A 626 -36.13 2.74 -6.84
CA TYR A 626 -35.87 4.09 -7.30
C TYR A 626 -35.53 4.14 -8.82
N ASP A 627 -36.30 4.90 -9.61
CA ASP A 627 -36.22 5.00 -11.09
C ASP A 627 -35.53 6.28 -11.62
N GLY A 628 -34.61 6.90 -10.85
CA GLY A 628 -33.84 8.07 -11.31
C GLY A 628 -32.65 7.71 -12.23
N PRO A 629 -31.97 8.68 -12.88
CA PRO A 629 -30.80 8.44 -13.77
C PRO A 629 -29.58 7.79 -13.10
N ALA A 630 -29.64 7.52 -11.79
CA ALA A 630 -28.70 6.71 -11.04
C ALA A 630 -29.12 5.22 -10.94
N SER A 631 -30.20 4.77 -11.59
CA SER A 631 -30.79 3.43 -11.39
C SER A 631 -30.08 2.27 -12.10
N VAL A 632 -28.81 2.41 -12.46
CA VAL A 632 -27.97 1.26 -12.85
C VAL A 632 -26.85 1.07 -11.83
N TYR A 633 -27.23 0.88 -10.57
CA TYR A 633 -26.36 0.25 -9.58
C TYR A 633 -26.26 -1.24 -9.94
N ASP A 634 -25.27 -1.60 -10.74
CA ASP A 634 -24.85 -3.00 -10.88
C ASP A 634 -23.85 -3.25 -9.75
N GLU A 635 -24.31 -3.93 -8.68
CA GLU A 635 -23.46 -4.47 -7.62
C GLU A 635 -22.43 -5.44 -8.24
N SER A 636 -21.35 -4.89 -8.76
CA SER A 636 -20.20 -5.68 -9.13
C SER A 636 -19.43 -5.99 -7.84
N TYR A 637 -19.81 -7.08 -7.17
CA TYR A 637 -18.99 -7.67 -6.10
C TYR A 637 -17.61 -7.95 -6.67
N LEU A 638 -16.64 -7.11 -6.33
CA LEU A 638 -15.26 -7.30 -6.78
C LEU A 638 -14.60 -8.36 -5.89
N TYR A 639 -14.96 -9.61 -6.17
CA TYR A 639 -14.30 -10.84 -5.70
C TYR A 639 -14.07 -10.88 -4.19
N PRO A 640 -15.13 -10.90 -3.35
CA PRO A 640 -14.96 -11.14 -1.94
C PRO A 640 -14.37 -12.53 -1.70
N TYR A 641 -13.53 -12.61 -0.68
CA TYR A 641 -12.95 -13.85 -0.22
C TYR A 641 -12.79 -13.85 1.29
N ASP A 642 -12.80 -15.05 1.83
CA ASP A 642 -12.59 -15.41 3.23
C ASP A 642 -11.49 -16.48 3.24
N ILE A 643 -10.34 -16.16 3.82
CA ILE A 643 -9.20 -17.05 3.93
C ILE A 643 -8.87 -17.26 5.40
N THR A 644 -9.09 -18.47 5.88
CA THR A 644 -8.70 -18.91 7.22
C THR A 644 -7.43 -19.76 7.15
N GLU A 645 -6.42 -19.41 7.94
CA GLU A 645 -5.17 -20.16 8.09
C GLU A 645 -4.93 -20.58 9.53
N ASP A 646 -4.98 -21.89 9.76
CA ASP A 646 -4.63 -22.51 11.03
C ASP A 646 -3.18 -22.98 11.00
N THR A 647 -2.38 -22.53 11.95
CA THR A 647 -0.97 -22.90 12.08
C THR A 647 -0.71 -23.54 13.43
N PHE A 648 -0.12 -24.74 13.40
CA PHE A 648 0.41 -25.42 14.56
C PHE A 648 1.93 -25.54 14.44
N ALA A 649 2.65 -25.05 15.44
CA ALA A 649 4.11 -25.10 15.48
C ALA A 649 4.61 -25.71 16.78
N ILE A 650 5.67 -26.50 16.69
CA ILE A 650 6.44 -27.02 17.82
C ILE A 650 7.93 -26.80 17.56
N TYR A 651 8.68 -26.43 18.59
CA TYR A 651 10.13 -26.29 18.48
C TYR A 651 10.87 -26.94 19.64
N LEU A 652 12.13 -27.26 19.38
CA LEU A 652 13.12 -27.66 20.36
C LEU A 652 14.45 -26.97 20.03
N GLN A 653 15.05 -26.35 21.03
CA GLN A 653 16.30 -25.62 20.94
C GLN A 653 17.21 -25.95 22.12
N PHE A 654 18.50 -25.99 21.86
CA PHE A 654 19.55 -26.17 22.83
C PHE A 654 20.48 -24.97 22.78
N ASP A 655 20.62 -24.28 23.90
CA ASP A 655 21.58 -23.21 24.06
C ASP A 655 22.81 -23.77 24.76
N PHE A 656 23.98 -23.38 24.25
CA PHE A 656 25.26 -23.91 24.69
C PHE A 656 26.28 -22.80 24.87
N GLU A 657 27.18 -23.01 25.81
CA GLU A 657 28.31 -22.12 26.07
C GLU A 657 29.51 -22.91 26.59
N GLY A 658 30.71 -22.36 26.43
CA GLY A 658 31.94 -22.93 26.98
C GLY A 658 33.18 -22.27 26.43
N ASP A 659 34.35 -22.86 26.71
CA ASP A 659 35.64 -22.32 26.31
C ASP A 659 36.46 -23.32 25.48
N ILE A 660 37.12 -22.84 24.43
CA ILE A 660 38.15 -23.57 23.69
C ILE A 660 39.48 -22.84 23.88
N GLY A 661 40.24 -23.24 24.90
CA GLY A 661 41.44 -22.50 25.31
C GLY A 661 41.04 -21.20 26.00
N ASP A 662 41.46 -20.06 25.45
CA ASP A 662 41.10 -18.72 25.94
C ASP A 662 39.95 -18.08 25.13
N ILE A 663 39.35 -18.82 24.18
CA ILE A 663 38.27 -18.35 23.32
C ILE A 663 36.94 -18.89 23.86
N GLY A 664 36.09 -17.99 24.35
CA GLY A 664 34.72 -18.31 24.71
C GLY A 664 33.87 -18.59 23.47
N TYR A 665 32.95 -19.53 23.56
CA TYR A 665 31.93 -19.75 22.54
C TYR A 665 30.56 -19.85 23.19
N ARG A 666 29.54 -19.34 22.50
CA ARG A 666 28.13 -19.49 22.88
C ARG A 666 27.26 -19.60 21.64
N GLY A 667 26.06 -20.10 21.80
CA GLY A 667 25.11 -20.14 20.71
C GLY A 667 23.93 -21.05 20.97
N ASN A 668 23.16 -21.29 19.91
CA ASN A 668 22.00 -22.15 19.94
C ASN A 668 21.92 -23.02 18.69
N PHE A 669 21.30 -24.18 18.82
CA PHE A 669 20.87 -24.98 17.67
C PHE A 669 19.54 -25.65 17.98
N GLY A 670 18.71 -25.81 16.96
CA GLY A 670 17.38 -26.36 17.14
C GLY A 670 16.66 -26.56 15.82
N ALA A 671 15.39 -26.95 15.94
CA ALA A 671 14.49 -27.00 14.81
C ALA A 671 13.06 -26.67 15.23
N ARG A 672 12.34 -26.05 14.32
CA ARG A 672 10.91 -25.79 14.39
C ARG A 672 10.19 -26.60 13.32
N TYR A 673 9.11 -27.26 13.71
CA TYR A 673 8.18 -27.91 12.80
C TYR A 673 6.89 -27.11 12.76
N VAL A 674 6.41 -26.79 11.56
CA VAL A 674 5.21 -26.00 11.34
C VAL A 674 4.28 -26.77 10.42
N ARG A 675 3.00 -26.83 10.77
CA ARG A 675 1.92 -27.31 9.90
C ARG A 675 0.94 -26.17 9.72
N THR A 676 0.63 -25.84 8.47
CA THR A 676 -0.38 -24.85 8.12
C THR A 676 -1.50 -25.48 7.30
N GLU A 677 -2.74 -25.19 7.68
CA GLU A 677 -3.97 -25.57 7.00
C GLU A 677 -4.65 -24.28 6.55
N ALA A 678 -4.82 -24.10 5.24
CA ALA A 678 -5.49 -22.94 4.65
C ALA A 678 -6.85 -23.39 4.09
N ASP A 679 -7.91 -22.71 4.50
CA ASP A 679 -9.27 -22.84 3.98
C ASP A 679 -9.64 -21.54 3.28
N ILE A 680 -9.73 -21.60 1.95
CA ILE A 680 -9.94 -20.44 1.07
C ILE A 680 -11.34 -20.54 0.51
N LYS A 681 -12.19 -19.57 0.79
CA LYS A 681 -13.50 -19.40 0.16
C LYS A 681 -13.48 -18.12 -0.66
N ALA A 682 -13.74 -18.22 -1.96
CA ALA A 682 -13.83 -17.06 -2.83
C ALA A 682 -14.95 -17.23 -3.86
N LEU A 683 -15.49 -16.12 -4.36
CA LEU A 683 -16.51 -16.18 -5.41
C LEU A 683 -15.93 -16.73 -6.73
N SER A 684 -16.55 -17.81 -7.22
CA SER A 684 -16.08 -18.58 -8.37
C SER A 684 -17.06 -18.63 -9.54
N LYS A 685 -18.37 -18.37 -9.36
CA LYS A 685 -19.34 -18.22 -10.47
C LYS A 685 -20.55 -17.30 -10.16
N ILE A 686 -21.20 -16.82 -11.22
CA ILE A 686 -22.58 -16.29 -11.20
C ILE A 686 -23.46 -17.38 -11.82
N GLN A 687 -24.48 -17.87 -11.12
CA GLN A 687 -25.43 -18.85 -11.64
C GLN A 687 -26.66 -18.14 -12.20
N GLU A 688 -26.91 -18.29 -13.51
CA GLU A 688 -28.17 -17.85 -14.14
C GLU A 688 -29.35 -18.75 -13.72
N LEU A 689 -30.51 -18.13 -13.45
CA LEU A 689 -31.79 -18.83 -13.47
C LEU A 689 -32.37 -18.70 -14.89
N PRO A 690 -32.83 -19.80 -15.53
CA PRO A 690 -33.31 -19.74 -16.90
C PRO A 690 -34.55 -18.86 -17.02
N ILE A 691 -34.47 -17.84 -17.88
CA ILE A 691 -35.64 -17.06 -18.32
C ILE A 691 -36.47 -17.97 -19.22
N TYR A 692 -37.65 -18.40 -18.74
CA TYR A 692 -38.59 -19.14 -19.57
C TYR A 692 -39.25 -18.19 -20.57
N ARG A 693 -38.96 -18.41 -21.85
CA ARG A 693 -39.62 -17.76 -22.99
C ARG A 693 -40.95 -18.49 -23.24
N GLU A 694 -42.09 -17.85 -23.00
CA GLU A 694 -43.37 -18.33 -23.54
C GLU A 694 -43.60 -17.68 -24.91
N ASP A 695 -43.60 -18.51 -25.96
CA ASP A 695 -44.08 -18.12 -27.28
C ASP A 695 -45.60 -18.12 -27.27
N ASP A 696 -46.23 -16.94 -27.28
CA ASP A 696 -47.66 -16.83 -27.58
C ASP A 696 -47.88 -16.73 -29.11
N THR A 697 -48.91 -17.42 -29.60
CA THR A 697 -49.14 -17.77 -31.02
C THR A 697 -49.48 -16.61 -31.97
N ASP A 698 -49.37 -15.36 -31.53
CA ASP A 698 -49.91 -14.20 -32.24
C ASP A 698 -48.83 -13.17 -32.65
N GLY A 699 -47.59 -13.61 -32.93
CA GLY A 699 -46.67 -12.93 -33.85
C GLY A 699 -46.30 -11.45 -33.61
N GLU A 700 -46.59 -10.86 -32.45
CA GLU A 700 -46.07 -9.55 -32.03
C GLU A 700 -45.10 -9.70 -30.87
N LEU A 701 -43.89 -9.16 -31.07
CA LEU A 701 -42.81 -9.15 -30.11
C LEU A 701 -43.05 -8.00 -29.11
N ASN A 702 -43.62 -8.29 -27.93
CA ASN A 702 -43.67 -7.31 -26.85
C ASN A 702 -42.32 -7.31 -26.12
N ILE A 703 -41.47 -6.32 -26.39
CA ILE A 703 -40.41 -5.93 -25.45
C ILE A 703 -41.12 -5.13 -24.34
N CYS A 704 -41.00 -5.53 -23.07
CA CYS A 704 -41.70 -4.87 -21.95
C CYS A 704 -41.32 -3.36 -21.95
N GLN A 705 -42.22 -2.50 -22.42
CA GLN A 705 -42.06 -1.05 -22.48
C GLN A 705 -42.84 -0.44 -21.31
N PHE A 706 -42.14 0.11 -20.31
CA PHE A 706 -42.79 0.79 -19.19
C PHE A 706 -43.36 2.14 -19.65
N SER A 707 -44.69 2.23 -19.68
CA SER A 707 -45.45 3.47 -19.82
C SER A 707 -46.41 3.59 -18.66
N GLY A 708 -46.07 4.39 -17.65
CA GLY A 708 -46.92 4.65 -16.49
C GLY A 708 -48.25 5.32 -16.88
N TYR A 709 -49.34 4.89 -16.24
CA TYR A 709 -50.57 5.67 -16.22
C TYR A 709 -51.27 5.62 -14.86
N ASN A 710 -51.63 6.81 -14.38
CA ASN A 710 -52.26 7.18 -13.11
C ASN A 710 -53.60 6.49 -12.81
N GLY A 711 -53.87 6.27 -11.51
CA GLY A 711 -55.22 6.43 -10.95
C GLY A 711 -55.69 5.43 -9.89
N ASP A 712 -55.71 5.88 -8.62
CA ASP A 712 -56.65 5.60 -7.53
C ASP A 712 -57.20 4.17 -7.26
N VAL A 713 -56.97 3.64 -6.05
CA VAL A 713 -57.96 3.37 -4.97
C VAL A 713 -57.31 2.54 -3.84
N TYR A 714 -57.46 3.03 -2.60
CA TYR A 714 -56.93 2.48 -1.34
C TYR A 714 -57.85 1.37 -0.77
N ASP A 715 -57.34 0.15 -0.52
CA ASP A 715 -57.96 -0.87 0.36
C ASP A 715 -56.88 -1.49 1.30
N PRO A 716 -56.96 -1.35 2.63
CA PRO A 716 -55.87 -1.71 3.53
C PRO A 716 -55.76 -3.19 3.93
N ASN A 717 -56.53 -4.12 3.35
CA ASN A 717 -56.54 -5.52 3.85
C ASN A 717 -56.61 -6.64 2.79
N HIS A 718 -56.13 -6.41 1.56
CA HIS A 718 -55.84 -7.48 0.61
C HIS A 718 -54.48 -7.31 -0.04
N VAL A 719 -53.57 -8.26 0.20
CA VAL A 719 -52.39 -8.49 -0.64
C VAL A 719 -52.89 -9.07 -1.96
N LEU A 720 -53.17 -8.18 -2.92
CA LEU A 720 -53.40 -8.54 -4.31
C LEU A 720 -52.03 -8.60 -4.98
N GLY A 721 -51.61 -9.81 -5.35
CA GLY A 721 -50.55 -10.00 -6.32
C GLY A 721 -50.93 -9.30 -7.62
N ALA A 722 -50.02 -8.48 -8.12
CA ALA A 722 -50.12 -7.91 -9.46
C ALA A 722 -49.97 -9.06 -10.47
N THR A 723 -51.10 -9.56 -10.98
CA THR A 723 -51.09 -10.37 -12.20
C THR A 723 -51.07 -9.42 -13.39
N GLY A 724 -49.86 -9.10 -13.86
CA GLY A 724 -49.54 -8.46 -15.13
C GLY A 724 -48.26 -9.08 -15.66
N LEU A 725 -48.32 -9.67 -16.86
CA LEU A 725 -47.36 -10.59 -17.45
C LEU A 725 -46.00 -9.96 -17.81
N CYS A 726 -45.05 -9.87 -16.87
CA CYS A 726 -43.60 -10.07 -17.07
C CYS A 726 -43.11 -10.61 -15.70
N GLY A 727 -42.54 -11.82 -15.64
CA GLY A 727 -42.23 -12.53 -14.39
C GLY A 727 -41.16 -11.83 -13.55
N GLU A 728 -41.43 -11.70 -12.26
CA GLU A 728 -40.56 -11.23 -11.19
C GLU A 728 -39.51 -12.31 -10.85
N TYR A 729 -38.26 -12.21 -11.34
CA TYR A 729 -37.05 -12.87 -10.78
C TYR A 729 -35.77 -12.24 -11.36
N ASP A 730 -34.96 -11.56 -10.54
CA ASP A 730 -33.49 -11.53 -10.70
C ASP A 730 -32.85 -11.81 -9.33
N ILE A 731 -32.71 -13.11 -9.01
CA ILE A 731 -31.94 -13.57 -7.84
C ILE A 731 -30.66 -14.17 -8.40
N ARG A 732 -29.59 -13.36 -8.48
CA ARG A 732 -28.26 -13.83 -8.88
C ARG A 732 -27.70 -14.72 -7.76
N ASN A 733 -27.63 -16.02 -7.99
CA ASN A 733 -26.99 -16.93 -7.03
C ASN A 733 -25.47 -16.91 -7.28
N PHE A 734 -24.71 -16.39 -6.32
CA PHE A 734 -23.25 -16.48 -6.33
C PHE A 734 -22.80 -17.88 -5.85
N GLU A 735 -22.01 -18.61 -6.64
CA GLU A 735 -21.35 -19.82 -6.16
C GLU A 735 -19.95 -19.46 -5.62
N SER A 736 -19.67 -19.89 -4.39
CA SER A 736 -18.33 -19.81 -3.79
C SER A 736 -17.58 -21.11 -4.06
N GLU A 737 -16.32 -21.01 -4.45
CA GLU A 737 -15.39 -22.13 -4.44
C GLU A 737 -14.66 -22.15 -3.10
N ARG A 738 -14.62 -23.34 -2.50
CA ARG A 738 -13.87 -23.60 -1.27
C ARG A 738 -12.73 -24.54 -1.58
N VAL A 739 -11.51 -24.10 -1.32
CA VAL A 739 -10.28 -24.86 -1.52
C VAL A 739 -9.56 -25.01 -0.19
N GLU A 740 -9.21 -26.25 0.15
CA GLU A 740 -8.42 -26.56 1.34
C GLU A 740 -7.00 -26.98 0.89
N ASN A 741 -5.98 -26.38 1.49
CA ASN A 741 -4.58 -26.71 1.25
C ASN A 741 -3.86 -26.97 2.58
N THR A 742 -2.91 -27.91 2.60
CA THR A 742 -2.13 -28.24 3.80
C THR A 742 -0.69 -28.52 3.43
N TYR A 743 0.22 -27.85 4.12
CA TYR A 743 1.66 -28.02 3.96
C TYR A 743 2.37 -28.06 5.31
N ASN A 744 3.60 -28.60 5.31
CA ASN A 744 4.40 -28.77 6.51
C ASN A 744 5.85 -28.35 6.22
N ASP A 745 6.43 -27.63 7.17
CA ASP A 745 7.76 -27.06 7.06
C ASP A 745 8.63 -27.52 8.22
N PHE A 746 9.87 -27.93 7.91
CA PHE A 746 10.88 -28.24 8.90
C PHE A 746 12.03 -27.23 8.80
N LEU A 747 12.18 -26.43 9.84
CA LEU A 747 13.02 -25.23 9.89
C LEU A 747 14.14 -25.42 10.92
N PRO A 748 15.26 -26.07 10.55
CA PRO A 748 16.45 -26.13 11.39
C PRO A 748 17.14 -24.76 11.44
N SER A 749 17.75 -24.46 12.58
CA SER A 749 18.57 -23.26 12.77
C SER A 749 19.73 -23.53 13.72
N ALA A 750 20.84 -22.84 13.50
CA ALA A 750 22.00 -22.83 14.36
C ALA A 750 22.67 -21.46 14.31
N ASN A 751 22.97 -20.90 15.48
CA ASN A 751 23.72 -19.66 15.65
C ASN A 751 24.88 -19.94 16.60
N ILE A 752 26.09 -19.51 16.25
CA ILE A 752 27.30 -19.73 17.04
C ILE A 752 28.11 -18.45 17.05
N SER A 753 28.53 -18.01 18.23
CA SER A 753 29.37 -16.85 18.45
C SER A 753 30.66 -17.27 19.16
N PHE A 754 31.78 -16.74 18.71
CA PHE A 754 33.11 -16.94 19.29
C PHE A 754 33.64 -15.60 19.79
N ASP A 755 33.89 -15.50 21.10
CA ASP A 755 34.55 -14.37 21.73
C ASP A 755 36.06 -14.54 21.55
N VAL A 756 36.57 -14.14 20.39
CA VAL A 756 38.00 -14.29 20.01
C VAL A 756 38.89 -13.51 20.97
N TYR A 757 38.40 -12.35 21.42
CA TYR A 757 38.96 -11.52 22.49
C TYR A 757 37.80 -10.86 23.25
N ASP A 758 38.07 -10.26 24.41
CA ASP A 758 37.07 -9.55 25.24
C ASP A 758 36.29 -8.47 24.50
N ASP A 759 36.81 -7.97 23.37
CA ASP A 759 36.21 -6.94 22.53
C ASP A 759 35.96 -7.40 21.09
N MET A 760 36.21 -8.67 20.74
CA MET A 760 36.06 -9.17 19.36
C MET A 760 35.20 -10.43 19.29
N ILE A 761 34.14 -10.38 18.49
CA ILE A 761 33.20 -11.48 18.31
C ILE A 761 33.16 -11.88 16.84
N VAL A 762 33.19 -13.19 16.58
CA VAL A 762 32.88 -13.77 15.26
C VAL A 762 31.60 -14.57 15.40
N ARG A 763 30.62 -14.33 14.51
CA ARG A 763 29.34 -15.06 14.51
C ARG A 763 29.13 -15.83 13.23
N LEU A 764 28.57 -17.02 13.36
CA LEU A 764 28.12 -17.88 12.27
C LEU A 764 26.64 -18.16 12.51
N ALA A 765 25.80 -17.96 11.49
CA ALA A 765 24.43 -18.41 11.53
C ALA A 765 24.08 -19.21 10.27
N ALA A 766 23.26 -20.24 10.45
CA ALA A 766 22.66 -21.00 9.37
C ALA A 766 21.23 -21.36 9.73
N ALA A 767 20.27 -21.06 8.85
CA ALA A 767 18.86 -21.35 9.11
C ALA A 767 18.11 -21.64 7.81
N ARG A 768 17.07 -22.47 7.91
CA ARG A 768 16.00 -22.52 6.91
C ARG A 768 14.85 -21.66 7.37
N VAL A 769 14.39 -20.78 6.49
CA VAL A 769 13.31 -19.83 6.74
C VAL A 769 12.19 -19.98 5.72
N MET A 770 11.00 -19.52 6.07
CA MET A 770 9.82 -19.59 5.20
C MET A 770 8.93 -18.35 5.31
N SER A 771 8.24 -18.02 4.22
CA SER A 771 7.16 -17.03 4.20
C SER A 771 5.97 -17.54 3.40
N ARG A 772 4.75 -17.26 3.87
CA ARG A 772 3.50 -17.70 3.21
C ARG A 772 3.16 -16.76 2.05
N PRO A 773 2.52 -17.25 0.98
CA PRO A 773 2.06 -16.39 -0.13
C PRO A 773 1.02 -15.37 0.34
N ASP A 774 0.96 -14.23 -0.34
CA ASP A 774 -0.04 -13.19 -0.08
C ASP A 774 -1.47 -13.72 -0.33
N PRO A 775 -2.46 -13.33 0.51
CA PRO A 775 -3.83 -13.84 0.37
C PRO A 775 -4.43 -13.63 -1.02
N ALA A 776 -4.20 -12.47 -1.66
CA ALA A 776 -4.72 -12.20 -3.01
C ALA A 776 -4.23 -13.21 -4.05
N LYS A 777 -3.00 -13.73 -3.89
CA LYS A 777 -2.40 -14.73 -4.79
C LYS A 777 -3.00 -16.12 -4.60
N LEU A 778 -3.71 -16.37 -3.50
CA LEU A 778 -4.36 -17.66 -3.19
C LEU A 778 -5.81 -17.71 -3.69
N THR A 779 -6.38 -16.59 -4.13
CA THR A 779 -7.80 -16.52 -4.49
C THR A 779 -8.08 -17.23 -5.82
N PRO A 780 -8.94 -18.28 -5.87
CA PRO A 780 -9.24 -18.98 -7.12
C PRO A 780 -10.09 -18.16 -8.10
N SER A 781 -10.51 -16.95 -7.72
CA SER A 781 -11.33 -16.06 -8.53
C SER A 781 -10.65 -15.70 -9.86
N LEU A 782 -11.40 -15.85 -10.94
CA LEU A 782 -10.98 -15.43 -12.29
C LEU A 782 -11.43 -13.99 -12.53
N ASN A 783 -10.48 -13.10 -12.83
CA ASN A 783 -10.75 -11.71 -13.17
C ASN A 783 -10.49 -11.50 -14.66
N LEU A 784 -11.55 -11.26 -15.44
CA LEU A 784 -11.47 -10.98 -16.89
C LEU A 784 -11.27 -9.49 -17.11
N ALA A 785 -10.29 -9.12 -17.93
CA ALA A 785 -10.04 -7.72 -18.28
C ALA A 785 -11.01 -7.28 -19.40
N THR A 786 -11.86 -6.29 -19.09
CA THR A 786 -12.91 -5.78 -19.99
C THR A 786 -12.35 -5.40 -21.36
N GLY A 787 -12.99 -5.89 -22.42
CA GLY A 787 -12.60 -5.60 -23.80
C GLY A 787 -11.36 -6.35 -24.31
N THR A 788 -10.84 -7.34 -23.57
CA THR A 788 -9.67 -8.13 -23.97
C THR A 788 -9.85 -9.62 -23.69
N LYS A 789 -9.10 -10.50 -24.36
CA LYS A 789 -9.03 -11.95 -24.05
C LYS A 789 -7.97 -12.26 -22.97
N ASN A 790 -7.80 -11.37 -21.99
CA ASN A 790 -6.86 -11.54 -20.89
C ASN A 790 -7.60 -11.72 -19.57
N ALA A 791 -7.11 -12.61 -18.71
CA ALA A 791 -7.61 -12.79 -17.36
C ALA A 791 -6.46 -12.97 -16.36
N THR A 792 -6.74 -12.71 -15.09
CA THR A 792 -5.85 -13.06 -13.98
C THR A 792 -6.57 -14.03 -13.04
N LYS A 793 -5.86 -15.03 -12.53
CA LYS A 793 -6.38 -16.02 -11.58
C LYS A 793 -5.34 -16.26 -10.49
N GLY A 794 -5.75 -16.30 -9.22
CA GLY A 794 -4.87 -16.75 -8.15
C GLY A 794 -4.81 -18.28 -8.06
N ASN A 795 -3.84 -18.77 -7.30
CA ASN A 795 -3.54 -20.18 -7.15
C ASN A 795 -3.57 -20.59 -5.66
N PRO A 796 -4.64 -21.25 -5.20
CA PRO A 796 -4.76 -21.74 -3.82
C PRO A 796 -3.70 -22.76 -3.39
N TYR A 797 -3.00 -23.37 -4.36
CA TYR A 797 -2.05 -24.46 -4.15
C TYR A 797 -0.59 -24.00 -4.11
N LEU A 798 -0.35 -22.69 -4.01
CA LEU A 798 1.00 -22.14 -3.85
C LEU A 798 1.65 -22.66 -2.56
N ASN A 799 2.84 -23.21 -2.70
CA ASN A 799 3.70 -23.50 -1.55
C ASN A 799 4.32 -22.21 -1.02
N PRO A 800 4.66 -22.14 0.29
CA PRO A 800 5.40 -21.02 0.85
C PRO A 800 6.74 -20.81 0.15
N TYR A 801 7.22 -19.58 0.19
CA TYR A 801 8.62 -19.28 -0.10
C TYR A 801 9.49 -19.94 0.96
N GLU A 802 10.55 -20.61 0.54
CA GLU A 802 11.57 -21.18 1.42
C GLU A 802 12.95 -20.67 1.03
N ALA A 803 13.80 -20.38 2.02
CA ALA A 803 15.21 -20.09 1.77
C ALA A 803 16.13 -20.72 2.81
N ASP A 804 17.30 -21.17 2.34
CA ASP A 804 18.43 -21.51 3.20
C ASP A 804 19.36 -20.30 3.28
N GLN A 805 19.65 -19.83 4.49
CA GLN A 805 20.46 -18.63 4.72
C GLN A 805 21.69 -18.91 5.58
N PHE A 806 22.77 -18.19 5.28
CA PHE A 806 24.05 -18.26 5.97
C PHE A 806 24.59 -16.86 6.25
N ASP A 807 25.10 -16.66 7.45
CA ASP A 807 25.71 -15.41 7.91
C ASP A 807 27.09 -15.66 8.50
N LEU A 808 28.03 -14.75 8.20
CA LEU A 808 29.32 -14.62 8.87
C LEU A 808 29.51 -13.16 9.28
N SER A 809 29.51 -12.89 10.59
CA SER A 809 29.74 -11.56 11.16
C SER A 809 31.09 -11.50 11.89
N TYR A 810 31.78 -10.38 11.76
CA TYR A 810 32.90 -9.99 12.62
C TYR A 810 32.58 -8.65 13.27
N GLU A 811 32.67 -8.60 14.60
CA GLU A 811 32.33 -7.44 15.43
C GLU A 811 33.53 -7.09 16.33
N TRP A 812 33.92 -5.82 16.37
CA TRP A 812 35.01 -5.30 17.21
C TRP A 812 34.55 -4.08 18.00
N TYR A 813 34.50 -4.22 19.32
CA TYR A 813 34.04 -3.24 20.32
C TYR A 813 35.22 -2.50 20.96
N PHE A 814 35.90 -1.68 20.18
CA PHE A 814 37.21 -1.11 20.54
C PHE A 814 37.18 -0.01 21.62
N ALA A 815 36.01 0.55 21.94
CA ALA A 815 35.81 1.52 23.01
C ALA A 815 34.34 1.55 23.47
N GLU A 816 34.05 2.27 24.56
CA GLU A 816 32.67 2.53 24.97
C GLU A 816 31.89 3.22 23.85
N ALA A 817 30.62 2.85 23.66
CA ALA A 817 29.75 3.34 22.59
C ALA A 817 30.39 3.26 21.19
N SER A 818 31.36 2.37 20.95
CA SER A 818 32.12 2.34 19.69
C SER A 818 32.31 0.90 19.20
N MET A 819 32.04 0.67 17.92
CA MET A 819 32.07 -0.65 17.32
C MET A 819 32.33 -0.59 15.81
N LEU A 820 33.05 -1.58 15.28
CA LEU A 820 33.11 -1.90 13.86
C LEU A 820 32.49 -3.28 13.66
N SER A 821 31.55 -3.41 12.74
CA SER A 821 30.97 -4.69 12.31
C SER A 821 31.07 -4.85 10.80
N ALA A 822 31.31 -6.08 10.37
CA ALA A 822 31.25 -6.49 8.98
C ALA A 822 30.56 -7.86 8.89
N THR A 823 29.47 -7.93 8.14
CA THR A 823 28.68 -9.15 7.96
C THR A 823 28.64 -9.51 6.48
N LEU A 824 28.90 -10.79 6.18
CA LEU A 824 28.62 -11.41 4.90
C LEU A 824 27.33 -12.22 5.05
N PHE A 825 26.38 -12.03 4.14
CA PHE A 825 25.16 -12.83 4.10
C PHE A 825 24.98 -13.48 2.74
N TYR A 826 24.42 -14.69 2.75
CA TYR A 826 24.06 -15.45 1.56
C TYR A 826 22.72 -16.15 1.79
N LYS A 827 21.83 -16.07 0.81
CA LYS A 827 20.50 -16.67 0.84
C LYS A 827 20.23 -17.36 -0.49
N ASP A 828 19.83 -18.63 -0.38
CA ASP A 828 19.38 -19.46 -1.50
C ASP A 828 17.87 -19.65 -1.39
N VAL A 829 17.11 -18.89 -2.19
CA VAL A 829 15.66 -18.94 -2.21
C VAL A 829 15.23 -20.02 -3.19
N LYS A 830 14.55 -21.05 -2.68
CA LYS A 830 14.29 -22.27 -3.44
C LYS A 830 13.24 -22.12 -4.53
N SER A 831 12.28 -21.22 -4.35
CA SER A 831 11.23 -20.96 -5.33
C SER A 831 10.68 -19.56 -5.15
N PHE A 832 10.94 -18.70 -6.14
CA PHE A 832 10.20 -17.45 -6.30
C PHE A 832 8.87 -17.72 -6.99
N LEU A 833 7.85 -16.91 -6.70
CA LEU A 833 6.62 -16.95 -7.48
C LEU A 833 6.89 -16.35 -8.87
N LYS A 834 6.39 -17.03 -9.90
CA LYS A 834 6.44 -16.58 -11.29
C LYS A 834 5.04 -16.52 -11.83
N THR A 835 4.71 -15.41 -12.48
CA THR A 835 3.51 -15.30 -13.30
C THR A 835 3.65 -16.18 -14.54
N GLU A 836 2.90 -17.27 -14.60
CA GLU A 836 2.75 -18.10 -15.79
C GLU A 836 1.57 -17.59 -16.61
N THR A 837 1.75 -17.49 -17.93
CA THR A 837 0.68 -17.12 -18.85
C THR A 837 0.34 -18.32 -19.70
N TYR A 838 -0.90 -18.80 -19.59
CA TYR A 838 -1.39 -19.93 -20.39
C TYR A 838 -2.75 -19.60 -20.98
N GLN A 839 -3.15 -20.38 -21.99
CA GLN A 839 -4.40 -20.20 -22.69
C GLN A 839 -5.38 -21.30 -22.30
N GLU A 840 -6.55 -20.92 -21.83
CA GLU A 840 -7.62 -21.83 -21.42
C GLU A 840 -8.92 -21.46 -22.12
N ILE A 841 -9.68 -22.48 -22.48
CA ILE A 841 -11.04 -22.29 -22.99
C ILE A 841 -11.96 -22.09 -21.78
N VAL A 842 -12.50 -20.89 -21.65
CA VAL A 842 -13.44 -20.57 -20.57
C VAL A 842 -14.86 -20.73 -21.12
N GLY A 843 -15.67 -21.59 -20.47
CA GLY A 843 -17.03 -21.90 -20.92
C GLY A 843 -18.08 -20.86 -20.52
N GLU A 844 -19.28 -20.96 -21.09
CA GLU A 844 -20.44 -20.04 -20.92
C GLU A 844 -20.79 -19.73 -19.44
N ASP A 845 -20.56 -20.66 -18.51
CA ASP A 845 -20.88 -20.52 -17.07
C ASP A 845 -19.94 -19.57 -16.28
N VAL A 846 -19.02 -18.86 -16.96
CA VAL A 846 -17.94 -18.07 -16.32
C VAL A 846 -17.86 -16.64 -16.87
N ASP A 847 -18.65 -16.28 -17.88
CA ASP A 847 -18.76 -14.89 -18.35
C ASP A 847 -19.58 -14.06 -17.35
N ARG A 848 -18.95 -13.04 -16.76
CA ARG A 848 -19.51 -12.26 -15.64
C ARG A 848 -19.78 -10.79 -15.98
N ASN A 849 -19.55 -10.36 -17.22
CA ASN A 849 -19.70 -8.95 -17.61
C ASN A 849 -21.07 -8.60 -18.20
N TYR A 850 -22.06 -9.50 -18.19
CA TYR A 850 -23.43 -9.24 -18.66
C TYR A 850 -23.57 -8.82 -20.14
N ASP A 851 -22.50 -8.91 -20.94
CA ASP A 851 -22.47 -8.35 -22.30
C ASP A 851 -22.38 -9.41 -23.42
N ASN A 852 -22.32 -10.72 -23.09
CA ASN A 852 -22.08 -11.81 -24.05
C ASN A 852 -20.86 -11.59 -24.98
N CYS A 853 -19.93 -10.70 -24.63
CA CYS A 853 -18.84 -10.33 -25.52
C CYS A 853 -17.60 -9.88 -24.72
N THR A 854 -16.51 -10.63 -24.82
CA THR A 854 -15.23 -10.33 -24.13
C THR A 854 -14.45 -9.19 -24.83
N VAL A 855 -14.80 -8.81 -26.05
CA VAL A 855 -14.16 -7.73 -26.82
C VAL A 855 -15.22 -6.92 -27.59
N ALA A 856 -15.60 -5.74 -27.09
CA ALA A 856 -16.34 -4.77 -27.88
C ALA A 856 -15.36 -3.92 -28.70
N ARG A 857 -15.26 -4.16 -30.02
CA ARG A 857 -14.86 -3.09 -30.95
C ARG A 857 -16.14 -2.37 -31.34
N ILE A 858 -16.38 -1.20 -30.77
CA ILE A 858 -17.38 -0.27 -31.31
C ILE A 858 -16.79 0.31 -32.59
N GLY A 859 -17.08 -0.33 -33.72
CA GLY A 859 -16.75 0.15 -35.05
C GLY A 859 -18.00 0.12 -35.90
N SER A 860 -18.53 1.29 -36.26
CA SER A 860 -19.61 1.43 -37.24
C SER A 860 -19.07 1.15 -38.64
N THR A 861 -18.97 -0.13 -39.01
CA THR A 861 -18.80 -0.47 -40.44
C THR A 861 -20.11 -0.23 -41.15
N ILE A 862 -20.19 0.88 -41.87
CA ILE A 862 -21.23 1.17 -42.85
C ILE A 862 -21.09 0.11 -43.96
N ASP A 863 -21.92 -0.93 -43.96
CA ASP A 863 -22.10 -1.70 -45.19
C ASP A 863 -22.94 -0.84 -46.13
N ARG A 864 -22.26 -0.20 -47.08
CA ARG A 864 -22.89 0.64 -48.08
C ARG A 864 -23.40 -0.26 -49.19
N ASP A 865 -24.54 -0.89 -48.96
CA ASP A 865 -25.17 -1.73 -49.98
C ASP A 865 -25.41 -0.91 -51.26
N LEU A 866 -24.99 -1.47 -52.39
CA LEU A 866 -24.78 -0.79 -53.68
C LEU A 866 -26.08 -0.45 -54.42
N ASN A 867 -27.25 -0.54 -53.76
CA ASN A 867 -28.56 -0.40 -54.41
C ASN A 867 -29.47 0.71 -53.87
N GLY A 868 -29.00 1.57 -52.96
CA GLY A 868 -29.59 2.91 -52.78
C GLY A 868 -31.01 3.00 -52.21
N ASP A 869 -31.47 2.00 -51.47
CA ASP A 869 -32.73 2.02 -50.69
C ASP A 869 -32.51 1.62 -49.22
N GLY A 870 -31.70 2.40 -48.50
CA GLY A 870 -31.43 2.15 -47.08
C GLY A 870 -32.67 2.34 -46.20
N ILE A 871 -33.29 1.23 -45.81
CA ILE A 871 -34.11 1.11 -44.61
C ILE A 871 -33.13 0.83 -43.45
N TYR A 872 -33.21 1.64 -42.40
CA TYR A 872 -32.51 1.41 -41.14
C TYR A 872 -33.25 0.29 -40.43
N ASP A 873 -32.69 -0.92 -40.39
CA ASP A 873 -33.20 -2.02 -39.57
C ASP A 873 -32.52 -1.95 -38.19
N PRO A 874 -33.24 -1.59 -37.11
CA PRO A 874 -32.68 -1.59 -35.76
C PRO A 874 -32.37 -3.01 -35.25
N ASP A 875 -32.95 -4.04 -35.88
CA ASP A 875 -32.80 -5.43 -35.45
C ASP A 875 -31.44 -6.04 -35.82
N GLU A 876 -30.62 -5.34 -36.62
CA GLU A 876 -29.26 -5.75 -37.00
C GLU A 876 -28.13 -4.95 -36.33
N ALA A 877 -28.43 -4.03 -35.40
CA ALA A 877 -27.43 -3.15 -34.79
C ALA A 877 -26.74 -3.71 -33.53
N LEU A 878 -27.01 -4.97 -33.15
CA LEU A 878 -26.34 -5.65 -32.04
C LEU A 878 -25.71 -6.99 -32.49
N TYR A 879 -24.95 -6.98 -33.57
CA TYR A 879 -24.03 -8.08 -33.82
C TYR A 879 -22.81 -7.90 -32.91
N CYS A 880 -22.60 -8.81 -31.95
CA CYS A 880 -21.22 -9.23 -31.66
C CYS A 880 -20.67 -9.66 -33.03
N SER A 881 -19.73 -8.91 -33.61
CA SER A 881 -19.03 -9.35 -34.82
C SER A 881 -18.04 -10.44 -34.43
N ALA A 882 -18.56 -11.53 -33.88
CA ALA A 882 -17.83 -12.72 -33.52
C ALA A 882 -18.80 -13.87 -33.78
N GLU A 883 -18.42 -14.74 -34.70
CA GLU A 883 -18.85 -16.13 -34.65
C GLU A 883 -18.56 -16.64 -33.21
N VAL A 884 -19.57 -16.65 -32.32
CA VAL A 884 -19.73 -17.52 -31.11
C VAL A 884 -18.55 -17.54 -30.10
N ALA A 885 -18.70 -17.10 -28.83
CA ALA A 885 -19.23 -17.79 -27.63
C ALA A 885 -18.29 -18.85 -26.98
N ASP A 886 -18.76 -19.54 -25.93
CA ASP A 886 -18.27 -20.82 -25.40
C ASP A 886 -17.22 -21.54 -26.27
N GLY A 887 -16.03 -21.80 -25.73
CA GLY A 887 -14.90 -22.29 -26.53
C GLY A 887 -13.75 -21.30 -26.71
N ASP A 888 -13.90 -20.08 -26.17
CA ASP A 888 -13.01 -18.98 -26.46
C ASP A 888 -11.70 -19.04 -25.66
N LEU A 889 -10.59 -18.88 -26.38
CA LEU A 889 -9.25 -19.02 -25.83
C LEU A 889 -8.87 -17.74 -25.06
N VAL A 890 -8.96 -17.80 -23.73
CA VAL A 890 -8.57 -16.70 -22.83
C VAL A 890 -7.13 -16.91 -22.39
N THR A 891 -6.35 -15.84 -22.44
CA THR A 891 -4.98 -15.81 -21.92
C THR A 891 -5.03 -15.50 -20.42
N ILE A 892 -4.84 -16.52 -19.59
CA ILE A 892 -4.86 -16.44 -18.13
C ILE A 892 -3.43 -16.24 -17.61
N LYS A 893 -3.26 -15.24 -16.75
CA LYS A 893 -2.07 -15.04 -15.91
C LYS A 893 -2.34 -15.62 -14.52
N GLU A 894 -1.51 -16.58 -14.11
CA GLU A 894 -1.61 -17.26 -12.82
C GLU A 894 -0.23 -17.32 -12.16
N GLU A 895 -0.17 -17.12 -10.84
CA GLU A 895 1.07 -17.30 -10.09
C GLU A 895 1.36 -18.79 -9.84
N ARG A 896 2.60 -19.21 -10.11
CA ARG A 896 3.09 -20.56 -9.79
C ARG A 896 4.43 -20.50 -9.09
N ASN A 897 4.72 -21.55 -8.30
CA ASN A 897 6.05 -21.76 -7.74
C ASN A 897 7.06 -21.93 -8.88
N GLY A 898 7.95 -20.96 -9.04
CA GLY A 898 8.95 -20.85 -10.09
C GLY A 898 10.33 -21.29 -9.64
N GLU A 899 11.34 -20.76 -10.34
CA GLU A 899 12.75 -21.15 -10.19
C GLU A 899 13.40 -20.58 -8.91
N SER A 900 14.53 -21.17 -8.53
CA SER A 900 15.36 -20.72 -7.41
C SER A 900 16.19 -19.50 -7.81
N GLY A 901 16.52 -18.64 -6.85
CA GLY A 901 17.44 -17.51 -7.04
C GLY A 901 18.22 -17.21 -5.76
N THR A 902 19.24 -16.37 -5.88
CA THR A 902 20.16 -16.09 -4.77
C THR A 902 20.20 -14.61 -4.44
N VAL A 903 20.39 -14.32 -3.15
CA VAL A 903 20.63 -12.97 -2.66
C VAL A 903 21.82 -13.00 -1.71
N LYS A 904 22.83 -12.18 -1.99
CA LYS A 904 24.10 -12.17 -1.25
C LYS A 904 24.62 -10.75 -1.10
N GLY A 905 25.38 -10.49 -0.06
CA GLY A 905 25.85 -9.13 0.16
C GLY A 905 26.75 -8.96 1.37
N ILE A 906 27.10 -7.70 1.59
CA ILE A 906 27.97 -7.25 2.67
C ILE A 906 27.29 -6.11 3.42
N GLU A 907 27.30 -6.18 4.74
CA GLU A 907 26.87 -5.11 5.64
C GLU A 907 28.09 -4.63 6.42
N ILE A 908 28.33 -3.32 6.47
CA ILE A 908 29.40 -2.71 7.28
C ILE A 908 28.76 -1.65 8.17
N GLY A 909 29.00 -1.75 9.47
CA GLY A 909 28.58 -0.76 10.46
C GLY A 909 29.79 -0.24 11.23
N LEU A 910 29.94 1.08 11.34
CA LEU A 910 30.97 1.72 12.13
C LEU A 910 30.34 2.79 13.01
N GLN A 911 30.49 2.63 14.31
CA GLN A 911 30.07 3.58 15.32
C GLN A 911 31.27 4.00 16.17
N HIS A 912 31.41 5.28 16.46
CA HIS A 912 32.49 5.77 17.30
C HIS A 912 32.06 7.00 18.10
N ASP A 913 32.16 6.88 19.43
CA ASP A 913 32.06 8.01 20.33
C ASP A 913 33.43 8.68 20.51
N LEU A 914 33.51 9.97 20.19
CA LEU A 914 34.79 10.69 20.14
C LEU A 914 35.18 11.34 21.46
N SER A 915 34.49 11.03 22.57
CA SER A 915 34.72 11.67 23.86
C SER A 915 36.13 11.49 24.42
N HIS A 916 36.79 10.38 24.07
CA HIS A 916 38.17 10.10 24.47
C HIS A 916 39.22 10.52 23.43
N VAL A 917 38.79 10.92 22.23
CA VAL A 917 39.68 11.25 21.10
C VAL A 917 39.83 12.76 20.95
N LEU A 918 38.72 13.50 21.04
CA LEU A 918 38.70 14.94 20.84
C LEU A 918 38.77 15.68 22.19
N PRO A 919 39.36 16.89 22.24
CA PRO A 919 39.32 17.72 23.43
C PRO A 919 38.00 18.48 23.55
N SER A 920 37.59 18.79 24.78
CA SER A 920 36.43 19.66 25.05
C SER A 920 36.52 21.00 24.30
N PRO A 921 35.42 21.49 23.69
CA PRO A 921 34.06 20.94 23.75
C PRO A 921 33.75 19.85 22.70
N PHE A 922 34.70 19.48 21.84
CA PHE A 922 34.48 18.55 20.72
C PHE A 922 34.41 17.06 21.14
N ASP A 923 34.68 16.75 22.41
CA ASP A 923 34.44 15.45 23.06
C ASP A 923 32.94 15.10 23.25
N GLY A 924 32.03 15.98 22.82
CA GLY A 924 30.61 15.66 22.69
C GLY A 924 30.24 14.98 21.36
N PHE A 925 31.13 14.96 20.37
CA PHE A 925 30.83 14.40 19.05
C PHE A 925 30.90 12.87 19.02
N GLY A 926 30.12 12.27 18.14
CA GLY A 926 30.27 10.89 17.69
C GLY A 926 29.60 10.68 16.35
N TYR A 927 29.83 9.52 15.74
CA TYR A 927 29.25 9.20 14.44
C TYR A 927 28.82 7.73 14.34
N VAL A 928 27.86 7.48 13.46
CA VAL A 928 27.40 6.16 13.02
C VAL A 928 27.42 6.15 11.50
N LEU A 929 28.09 5.17 10.89
CA LEU A 929 28.18 4.98 9.45
C LEU A 929 27.75 3.55 9.14
N ASN A 930 26.82 3.40 8.22
CA ASN A 930 26.30 2.12 7.78
C ASN A 930 26.38 2.05 6.26
N TYR A 931 26.83 0.92 5.75
CA TYR A 931 26.89 0.63 4.31
C TYR A 931 26.37 -0.78 4.07
N THR A 932 25.56 -0.94 3.04
CA THR A 932 25.05 -2.23 2.58
C THR A 932 25.26 -2.36 1.09
N TYR A 933 25.84 -3.48 0.67
CA TYR A 933 25.89 -3.92 -0.71
C TYR A 933 25.07 -5.20 -0.84
N THR A 934 24.13 -5.25 -1.79
CA THR A 934 23.31 -6.44 -2.07
C THR A 934 23.33 -6.74 -3.56
N ASP A 935 23.65 -7.98 -3.90
CA ASP A 935 23.57 -8.54 -5.24
C ASP A 935 22.51 -9.64 -5.22
N ALA A 936 21.53 -9.52 -6.12
CA ALA A 936 20.38 -10.42 -6.19
C ALA A 936 20.10 -10.84 -7.62
N GLU A 937 19.91 -12.13 -7.83
CA GLU A 937 19.56 -12.71 -9.11
C GLU A 937 18.05 -13.02 -9.14
N GLN A 938 17.31 -12.38 -10.05
CA GLN A 938 15.92 -12.73 -10.29
C GLN A 938 15.85 -13.97 -11.21
N PRO A 939 15.02 -14.98 -10.89
CA PRO A 939 14.83 -16.10 -11.80
C PRO A 939 13.97 -15.70 -13.01
N GLY A 940 14.55 -15.71 -14.21
CA GLY A 940 13.87 -15.40 -15.48
C GLY A 940 14.79 -14.73 -16.51
N GLU A 941 14.46 -14.83 -17.80
CA GLU A 941 15.26 -14.24 -18.91
C GLU A 941 14.94 -12.75 -19.18
N ASN A 942 14.21 -12.06 -18.28
CA ASN A 942 13.84 -10.67 -18.51
C ASN A 942 15.07 -9.77 -18.40
N VAL A 943 15.34 -9.03 -19.48
CA VAL A 943 16.43 -8.06 -19.56
C VAL A 943 15.87 -6.66 -19.72
N ASN A 944 16.57 -5.67 -19.18
CA ASN A 944 16.30 -4.28 -19.50
C ASN A 944 16.58 -4.08 -21.01
N PRO A 945 15.57 -3.69 -21.81
CA PRO A 945 15.71 -3.54 -23.25
C PRO A 945 16.69 -2.44 -23.67
N ALA A 946 16.96 -1.44 -22.82
CA ALA A 946 17.93 -0.38 -23.11
C ALA A 946 19.38 -0.82 -22.91
N THR A 947 19.62 -1.69 -21.92
CA THR A 947 20.99 -2.03 -21.49
C THR A 947 21.39 -3.47 -21.82
N GLY A 948 20.42 -4.34 -22.12
CA GLY A 948 20.61 -5.77 -22.32
C GLY A 948 21.00 -6.55 -21.05
N LYS A 949 20.95 -5.92 -19.87
CA LYS A 949 21.25 -6.56 -18.57
C LYS A 949 20.00 -7.24 -18.01
N GLY A 950 20.16 -8.33 -17.26
CA GLY A 950 19.06 -8.94 -16.50
C GLY A 950 18.44 -7.96 -15.50
N LEU A 951 17.14 -8.07 -15.27
CA LEU A 951 16.45 -7.24 -14.27
C LEU A 951 16.76 -7.72 -12.84
N PRO A 952 17.07 -6.80 -11.90
CA PRO A 952 17.28 -7.16 -10.50
C PRO A 952 15.95 -7.40 -9.77
N LEU A 953 16.01 -7.87 -8.52
CA LEU A 953 14.79 -7.97 -7.70
C LEU A 953 14.13 -6.58 -7.49
N PRO A 954 12.79 -6.48 -7.57
CA PRO A 954 12.10 -5.22 -7.36
C PRO A 954 12.35 -4.57 -5.99
N ASN A 955 12.47 -3.25 -6.01
CA ASN A 955 12.66 -2.34 -4.88
C ASN A 955 13.97 -2.51 -4.11
N LEU A 956 14.92 -3.28 -4.65
CA LEU A 956 16.24 -3.50 -4.09
C LEU A 956 17.28 -2.64 -4.81
N SER A 957 17.91 -1.73 -4.08
CA SER A 957 19.08 -0.97 -4.54
C SER A 957 20.34 -1.78 -4.26
N GLU A 958 21.31 -1.76 -5.17
CA GLU A 958 22.57 -2.48 -5.00
C GLU A 958 23.39 -1.91 -3.84
N ASN A 959 23.53 -0.59 -3.76
CA ASN A 959 24.20 0.09 -2.65
C ASN A 959 23.22 0.97 -1.87
N SER A 960 23.37 0.96 -0.55
CA SER A 960 22.76 1.94 0.34
C SER A 960 23.72 2.34 1.46
N TYR A 961 23.64 3.60 1.89
CA TYR A 961 24.41 4.08 3.03
C TYR A 961 23.63 5.07 3.89
N ASN A 962 23.92 5.02 5.18
CA ASN A 962 23.40 5.94 6.20
C ASN A 962 24.58 6.48 7.00
N ALA A 963 24.65 7.80 7.16
CA ALA A 963 25.68 8.48 7.91
C ALA A 963 25.06 9.45 8.91
N ILE A 964 25.34 9.24 10.19
CA ILE A 964 24.83 10.06 11.28
C ILE A 964 26.02 10.69 12.00
N LEU A 965 26.02 12.01 12.09
CA LEU A 965 26.89 12.77 12.97
C LEU A 965 26.05 13.28 14.14
N TYR A 966 26.47 13.05 15.37
CA TYR A 966 25.79 13.56 16.55
C TYR A 966 26.75 14.33 17.46
N TYR A 967 26.17 15.20 18.29
CA TYR A 967 26.83 15.92 19.36
C TYR A 967 25.94 15.89 20.59
N GLU A 968 26.49 15.51 21.74
CA GLU A 968 25.77 15.54 23.01
C GLU A 968 26.69 16.03 24.13
N LYS A 969 26.47 17.27 24.60
CA LYS A 969 27.20 17.82 25.76
C LYS A 969 26.52 19.05 26.34
N TYR A 970 26.69 19.26 27.65
CA TYR A 970 26.21 20.44 28.37
C TYR A 970 24.70 20.71 28.23
N GLY A 971 23.91 19.64 28.11
CA GLY A 971 22.46 19.73 27.89
C GLY A 971 22.04 20.08 26.47
N PHE A 972 22.99 20.29 25.55
CA PHE A 972 22.72 20.43 24.12
C PHE A 972 22.93 19.09 23.41
N GLY A 973 21.94 18.69 22.61
CA GLY A 973 22.04 17.58 21.69
C GLY A 973 21.79 18.06 20.26
N GLY A 974 22.52 17.50 19.32
CA GLY A 974 22.38 17.80 17.90
C GLY A 974 22.72 16.59 17.07
N ARG A 975 22.02 16.42 15.95
CA ARG A 975 22.18 15.28 15.06
C ARG A 975 21.95 15.70 13.61
N LEU A 976 22.81 15.22 12.73
CA LEU A 976 22.71 15.35 11.28
C LEU A 976 22.73 13.95 10.69
N ALA A 977 21.68 13.55 9.96
CA ALA A 977 21.55 12.24 9.36
C ALA A 977 21.46 12.36 7.84
N TYR A 978 22.33 11.66 7.12
CA TYR A 978 22.34 11.58 5.67
C TYR A 978 22.04 10.14 5.24
N ASN A 979 21.01 9.98 4.42
CA ASN A 979 20.59 8.71 3.86
C ASN A 979 20.77 8.75 2.34
N TYR A 980 21.18 7.64 1.75
CA TYR A 980 21.26 7.49 0.30
C TYR A 980 21.04 6.03 -0.11
N ARG A 981 20.45 5.87 -1.29
CA ARG A 981 20.35 4.60 -2.01
C ARG A 981 20.56 4.83 -3.51
N ASP A 982 21.17 3.84 -4.16
CA ASP A 982 21.27 3.80 -5.61
C ASP A 982 19.88 3.66 -6.27
N GLU A 983 19.88 3.81 -7.60
CA GLU A 983 18.75 3.42 -8.44
C GLU A 983 18.29 1.98 -8.19
N TYR A 984 17.02 1.71 -8.47
CA TYR A 984 16.44 0.39 -8.28
C TYR A 984 15.26 0.14 -9.21
N PHE A 985 15.12 -1.11 -9.64
CA PHE A 985 13.99 -1.58 -10.44
C PHE A 985 12.73 -1.62 -9.57
N THR A 986 11.60 -1.08 -10.01
CA THR A 986 10.34 -1.10 -9.26
C THR A 986 9.35 -2.15 -9.75
N GLY A 987 9.51 -2.61 -11.00
CA GLY A 987 8.56 -3.49 -11.69
C GLY A 987 8.35 -3.06 -13.14
N ASP A 988 7.48 -3.76 -13.85
CA ASP A 988 7.17 -3.44 -15.25
C ASP A 988 5.97 -2.50 -15.37
N SER A 989 6.04 -1.59 -16.34
CA SER A 989 4.92 -0.77 -16.78
C SER A 989 3.82 -1.60 -17.44
N ILE A 990 2.64 -1.00 -17.62
CA ILE A 990 1.50 -1.62 -18.32
C ILE A 990 1.83 -2.04 -19.76
N TYR A 991 2.85 -1.42 -20.38
CA TYR A 991 3.33 -1.73 -21.73
C TYR A 991 4.54 -2.69 -21.72
N GLY A 992 4.94 -3.22 -20.56
CA GLY A 992 6.01 -4.20 -20.43
C GLY A 992 7.43 -3.61 -20.44
N PHE A 993 7.58 -2.29 -20.36
CA PHE A 993 8.89 -1.65 -20.11
C PHE A 993 9.23 -1.67 -18.63
N PRO A 994 10.46 -2.02 -18.23
CA PRO A 994 10.87 -1.98 -16.85
C PRO A 994 10.94 -0.53 -16.34
N ILE A 995 10.42 -0.29 -15.14
CA ILE A 995 10.47 1.01 -14.46
C ILE A 995 11.62 0.97 -13.45
N PHE A 996 12.45 2.01 -13.47
CA PHE A 996 13.49 2.24 -12.48
C PHE A 996 13.19 3.54 -11.73
N SER A 997 13.39 3.50 -10.42
CA SER A 997 13.51 4.70 -9.61
C SER A 997 14.98 5.09 -9.55
N ASP A 998 15.26 6.37 -9.73
CA ASP A 998 16.62 6.90 -9.70
C ASP A 998 17.21 6.91 -8.28
N GLU A 999 18.49 7.26 -8.18
CA GLU A 999 19.17 7.47 -6.90
C GLU A 999 18.42 8.49 -6.04
N TYR A 1000 18.38 8.26 -4.74
CA TYR A 1000 17.69 9.12 -3.80
C TYR A 1000 18.56 9.36 -2.58
N ASP A 1001 18.67 10.62 -2.18
CA ASP A 1001 19.38 11.04 -0.99
C ASP A 1001 18.52 11.95 -0.11
N GLN A 1002 18.84 12.03 1.18
CA GLN A 1002 18.10 12.87 2.11
C GLN A 1002 18.98 13.31 3.27
N LEU A 1003 18.93 14.59 3.62
CA LEU A 1003 19.60 15.14 4.80
C LEU A 1003 18.59 15.65 5.83
N ASP A 1004 18.70 15.15 7.06
CA ASP A 1004 17.84 15.53 8.18
C ASP A 1004 18.65 16.12 9.35
N LEU A 1005 18.08 17.12 10.01
CA LEU A 1005 18.66 17.81 11.17
C LEU A 1005 17.73 17.70 12.37
N SER A 1006 18.29 17.37 13.53
CA SER A 1006 17.57 17.39 14.83
C SER A 1006 18.43 18.08 15.88
N LEU A 1007 17.85 19.02 16.61
CA LEU A 1007 18.48 19.81 17.66
C LEU A 1007 17.63 19.77 18.93
N ASN A 1008 18.25 19.59 20.10
CA ASN A 1008 17.56 19.65 21.38
C ASN A 1008 18.38 20.38 22.44
N TYR A 1009 17.68 20.98 23.41
CA TYR A 1009 18.28 21.67 24.54
C TYR A 1009 17.48 21.41 25.82
N ASN A 1010 18.15 20.82 26.80
CA ASN A 1010 17.61 20.57 28.13
C ASN A 1010 17.60 21.88 28.93
N VAL A 1011 16.43 22.51 29.03
CA VAL A 1011 16.22 23.75 29.80
C VAL A 1011 16.35 23.47 31.30
N THR A 1012 15.83 22.33 31.74
CA THR A 1012 16.03 21.75 33.08
C THR A 1012 16.30 20.25 32.96
N GLU A 1013 16.51 19.56 34.08
CA GLU A 1013 16.61 18.08 34.08
C GLU A 1013 15.31 17.40 33.67
N GLN A 1014 14.18 18.10 33.82
CA GLN A 1014 12.83 17.60 33.52
C GLN A 1014 12.28 18.10 32.19
N VAL A 1015 12.75 19.25 31.67
CA VAL A 1015 12.16 19.91 30.50
C VAL A 1015 13.21 20.12 29.40
N SER A 1016 12.90 19.65 28.20
CA SER A 1016 13.69 19.84 26.99
C SER A 1016 12.87 20.53 25.91
N VAL A 1017 13.53 21.37 25.11
CA VAL A 1017 12.98 21.90 23.85
C VAL A 1017 13.74 21.31 22.68
N PHE A 1018 13.08 21.15 21.54
CA PHE A 1018 13.72 20.61 20.34
C PHE A 1018 13.18 21.24 19.06
N PHE A 1019 13.98 21.12 18.02
CA PHE A 1019 13.71 21.55 16.67
C PHE A 1019 14.25 20.51 15.71
N SER A 1020 13.54 20.28 14.62
CA SER A 1020 13.97 19.38 13.55
C SER A 1020 13.60 19.92 12.18
N ALA A 1021 14.39 19.53 11.20
CA ALA A 1021 14.12 19.78 9.80
C ALA A 1021 14.42 18.50 9.01
N THR A 1022 13.44 18.01 8.25
CA THR A 1022 13.57 16.80 7.43
C THR A 1022 13.61 17.16 5.95
N ASN A 1023 14.35 16.37 5.18
CA ASN A 1023 14.56 16.57 3.74
C ASN A 1023 15.17 17.93 3.39
N LEU A 1024 16.22 18.34 4.09
CA LEU A 1024 16.92 19.61 3.82
C LEU A 1024 17.53 19.70 2.41
N THR A 1025 17.79 18.56 1.76
CA THR A 1025 18.22 18.49 0.35
C THR A 1025 17.11 18.84 -0.63
N ASP A 1026 15.85 18.76 -0.20
CA ASP A 1026 14.67 18.87 -1.08
C ASP A 1026 14.67 17.82 -2.19
N SER A 1027 15.11 16.60 -1.85
CA SER A 1027 15.29 15.54 -2.84
C SER A 1027 13.95 15.02 -3.35
N THR A 1028 13.86 14.84 -4.66
CA THR A 1028 12.65 14.46 -5.38
C THR A 1028 12.71 13.01 -5.81
N SER A 1029 11.56 12.36 -5.93
CA SER A 1029 11.47 11.00 -6.49
C SER A 1029 11.38 11.08 -8.01
N TYR A 1030 12.40 10.57 -8.71
CA TYR A 1030 12.41 10.45 -10.17
C TYR A 1030 12.32 8.98 -10.59
N GLN A 1031 11.44 8.69 -11.56
CA GLN A 1031 11.33 7.37 -12.16
C GLN A 1031 11.38 7.46 -13.68
N TYR A 1032 11.97 6.45 -14.30
CA TYR A 1032 12.15 6.34 -15.74
C TYR A 1032 11.84 4.92 -16.26
N LEU A 1033 11.58 4.80 -17.56
CA LEU A 1033 11.26 3.55 -18.25
C LEU A 1033 12.46 3.05 -19.03
N ALA A 1034 13.07 1.95 -18.61
CA ALA A 1034 14.24 1.29 -19.22
C ALA A 1034 15.53 2.14 -19.29
N ALA A 1035 15.47 3.42 -19.65
CA ALA A 1035 16.57 4.35 -19.73
C ALA A 1035 16.19 5.71 -19.09
N PRO A 1036 17.14 6.42 -18.43
CA PRO A 1036 16.88 7.68 -17.73
C PRO A 1036 16.27 8.78 -18.60
N GLU A 1037 16.47 8.74 -19.91
CA GLU A 1037 15.91 9.72 -20.84
C GLU A 1037 14.39 9.57 -21.03
N ILE A 1038 13.82 8.41 -20.66
CA ILE A 1038 12.42 8.06 -20.86
C ILE A 1038 11.67 8.27 -19.54
N THR A 1039 11.38 9.52 -19.21
CA THR A 1039 10.66 9.89 -17.97
C THR A 1039 9.34 9.13 -17.80
N LYS A 1040 9.17 8.52 -16.62
CA LYS A 1040 7.92 7.91 -16.13
C LYS A 1040 7.22 8.83 -15.15
N GLN A 1041 7.96 9.34 -14.17
CA GLN A 1041 7.38 10.08 -13.05
C GLN A 1041 8.41 11.03 -12.45
N TYR A 1042 7.93 12.16 -11.97
CA TYR A 1042 8.68 13.10 -11.15
C TYR A 1042 7.77 13.54 -10.01
N ARG A 1043 8.23 13.45 -8.75
CA ARG A 1043 7.43 13.80 -7.56
C ARG A 1043 8.25 14.59 -6.55
N GLU A 1044 7.67 15.69 -6.09
CA GLU A 1044 8.24 16.55 -5.05
C GLU A 1044 7.53 16.31 -3.70
N TYR A 1045 8.33 16.23 -2.64
CA TYR A 1045 7.86 16.00 -1.26
C TYR A 1045 8.02 17.22 -0.35
N GLY A 1046 8.93 18.14 -0.69
CA GLY A 1046 9.19 19.35 0.07
C GLY A 1046 10.00 19.10 1.35
N ARG A 1047 10.21 20.18 2.11
CA ARG A 1047 10.85 20.16 3.42
C ARG A 1047 9.83 20.34 4.53
N ARG A 1048 10.12 19.75 5.68
CA ARG A 1048 9.27 19.85 6.87
C ARG A 1048 10.07 20.29 8.08
N TYR A 1049 9.45 21.13 8.90
CA TYR A 1049 10.03 21.63 10.13
C TYR A 1049 9.13 21.29 11.30
N THR A 1050 9.72 20.91 12.43
CA THR A 1050 8.97 20.62 13.66
C THR A 1050 9.67 21.27 14.84
N ALA A 1051 8.89 21.82 15.76
CA ALA A 1051 9.39 22.31 17.03
C ALA A 1051 8.52 21.79 18.16
N GLY A 1052 9.12 21.53 19.32
CA GLY A 1052 8.38 20.95 20.43
C GLY A 1052 9.04 21.10 21.79
N ILE A 1053 8.28 20.67 22.79
CA ILE A 1053 8.67 20.66 24.21
C ILE A 1053 8.37 19.27 24.76
N SER A 1054 9.32 18.71 25.51
CA SER A 1054 9.15 17.45 26.24
C SER A 1054 9.39 17.69 27.73
N ALA A 1055 8.59 17.05 28.57
CA ALA A 1055 8.71 17.06 30.02
C ALA A 1055 8.65 15.64 30.59
N SER A 1056 9.51 15.31 31.56
CA SER A 1056 9.50 14.03 32.29
C SER A 1056 9.67 14.28 33.78
N PHE A 1057 8.84 13.64 34.60
CA PHE A 1057 8.74 13.78 36.05
C PHE A 1057 8.84 12.43 36.77
#